data_AF-A0A0N4Y873-F1
#
_entry.id   AF-A0A0N4Y873-F1
#
_cell.length_a   1.000
_cell.length_b   1.000
_cell.length_c   1.000
_cell.angle_alpha   90.00
_cell.angle_beta   90.00
_cell.angle_gamma   90.00
#
_symmetry.space_group_name_H-M   'P 1'
#
loop_
_entity.id
_entity.type
_entity.pdbx_description
1 polymer ?
#
loop_
_entity_poly.entity_id
_entity_poly.type
_entity_poly.pdbx_seq_one_letter_code
_entity_poly.pdbx_strand_id
1 'polypeptide(L)'
;MSLPFLRKSSLCTSMDGGNTSLLHFGDIISLYTEDLVDDRCIVELRDGRPESPPKKFRDCLFKVCPVNRYAAQKQFWTEQKRFLSGESTFDDDMMNKLRIAAEKEKEQNELEFRKTQGNVIQYGTTVQLLHVKSDKYVTVQKNSPAKCERNAMKVYLDRAGNEGSWFIIEPAYKHYVIGDSIAAGNKISLIPYSVNNQTSGHVKHQLHLSHYLLKDHQSAAEVNCLNECTEWQVFMFLLFNENQPDIVKSGDVVRLFHADQQTFLTLDSIPKSCPPQDVVFLRMTNRPSAADATSSRALWEVQVVQKDAYRGGAAKWREYYRFKHLATDMYLTATPATTAVKPASNGRRASLMHMNKSKGTLERTKAEFLAPPSSQLYADGPDNMDECPLGTYFLVPVKSDFPEADRKLLFTLDPGIMPMNKDVPSKSYVRLQHEATGTWVHATSATEKQNLYYSSKNEKGWVRVICENNRVDKETFALLPVQPNEVRDLDFANDACRALRNFIRHIKSGDPVTKEAINVTIQLLTECIYFVTSTKNHMMDPLRITDFNPSRDRQKLLREQEVLDQVFQLLKAPFMPRQGLTEIGPLLSSPSELGEARNEVFKTMFQLCYSLLRYSQVSYRKNQEFLAEKFGQIQEQIGFDLLAEDTMTAVLHNNPKLLEKYVKTPHVERFVELVRNNRLGKFLDYLADLCVCRGEANKKVQELICNSVLSEKHRDILMETKLIDGEVHIGWMGQQPMRSLVELAESAKRNSDDADFLDYYRHQLDLLAQMCQEQQYLAIDPPPERKLLNISQQLPTDLVLRYKASSVEGYGDGGRARVGDLFAIDVLNTVEGYLNSLRNNHPSGPVLQKDAASVANNKLTYEMVTLAKALAQFGYYTFDNLLTLTENLLNIVDNSPHSAQTARTVSHGMTMIHRVTQSMIGTGPSKISDMPIKSVDKNNIEDSVREKESRQLLVKTKLTVAEILQFVMDVRRDYRITMALSWFKQNFPCNEEGVLDHTANINEKMAHELYEAIYQSSGHELHLDGGDGQLLLAILMQMTMSDYPPLTSISLKVLFRHFTQYQELLEDLKQVQLLVSSDDVENYRQVDRDLFILKNLTEKSELWVHGDRHHSVDGKENENEKTTKMDFEEHALVTPKAFATDESLKAVVDIIDEHYPTSRKECLRLLNQVFIYYSIFIIFVFIFLFICIYFYVIISISYSNLRSPIYNKVKR
;
A
#
# COMPACT_ATOMS: atom_id res chain seq x y z
N MET A 1 52.76 -51.92 48.67
CA MET A 1 52.88 -50.76 47.77
C MET A 1 51.72 -49.83 48.05
N SER A 2 52.07 -48.64 48.45
CA SER A 2 51.26 -47.64 49.15
C SER A 2 51.31 -46.34 48.36
N LEU A 3 50.15 -45.74 48.10
CA LEU A 3 49.81 -44.33 48.36
C LEU A 3 48.42 -44.00 47.75
N PRO A 4 47.69 -43.02 48.31
CA PRO A 4 46.26 -43.13 48.59
C PRO A 4 45.43 -41.89 48.14
N PHE A 5 44.12 -41.96 48.35
CA PHE A 5 43.17 -40.87 48.66
C PHE A 5 43.46 -39.44 48.15
N LEU A 6 42.64 -38.96 47.21
CA LEU A 6 42.28 -37.54 47.12
C LEU A 6 40.76 -37.37 47.07
N ARG A 7 40.31 -36.53 48.00
CA ARG A 7 38.94 -36.29 48.48
C ARG A 7 38.02 -35.81 47.36
N LYS A 8 36.83 -36.40 47.28
CA LYS A 8 35.64 -35.69 46.79
C LYS A 8 35.41 -34.52 47.74
N SER A 9 35.83 -33.32 47.34
CA SER A 9 35.43 -32.08 48.00
C SER A 9 33.93 -31.90 47.77
N SER A 10 33.16 -32.20 48.81
CA SER A 10 31.86 -31.61 49.05
C SER A 10 32.00 -30.09 49.05
N LEU A 11 31.80 -29.44 47.90
CA LEU A 11 31.22 -28.10 47.91
C LEU A 11 29.72 -28.30 48.13
N CYS A 12 29.36 -28.45 49.41
CA CYS A 12 28.13 -27.84 49.88
C CYS A 12 28.34 -26.34 49.73
N THR A 13 28.04 -25.80 48.54
CA THR A 13 27.62 -24.40 48.46
C THR A 13 26.33 -24.36 49.25
N SER A 14 26.41 -23.78 50.45
CA SER A 14 25.27 -23.34 51.22
C SER A 14 24.39 -22.47 50.30
N MET A 15 23.35 -23.08 49.74
CA MET A 15 22.18 -22.38 49.22
C MET A 15 21.41 -21.87 50.43
N ASP A 16 22.01 -20.91 51.14
CA ASP A 16 21.36 -20.22 52.24
C ASP A 16 20.53 -19.08 51.62
N GLY A 17 19.21 -19.26 51.64
CA GLY A 17 18.21 -18.21 51.39
C GLY A 17 17.93 -17.85 49.93
N GLY A 18 17.13 -18.67 49.24
CA GLY A 18 16.58 -18.33 47.91
C GLY A 18 15.25 -19.05 47.60
N ASN A 19 14.14 -18.38 47.92
CA ASN A 19 12.75 -18.62 47.51
C ASN A 19 12.08 -19.99 47.83
N THR A 20 11.48 -20.07 49.01
CA THR A 20 10.42 -21.02 49.40
C THR A 20 9.06 -20.71 48.74
N SER A 21 9.04 -20.20 47.51
CA SER A 21 7.80 -19.86 46.82
C SER A 21 7.16 -21.12 46.25
N LEU A 22 5.94 -21.44 46.69
CA LEU A 22 5.13 -22.51 46.14
C LEU A 22 4.71 -22.19 44.70
N LEU A 23 4.54 -23.22 43.88
CA LEU A 23 4.05 -23.10 42.51
C LEU A 23 2.52 -22.94 42.51
N HIS A 24 2.00 -21.99 41.73
CA HIS A 24 0.57 -21.71 41.61
C HIS A 24 0.10 -21.72 40.15
N PHE A 25 -1.19 -21.92 39.95
CA PHE A 25 -1.80 -21.69 38.63
C PHE A 25 -1.68 -20.21 38.24
N GLY A 26 -1.16 -19.95 37.04
CA GLY A 26 -0.91 -18.61 36.52
C GLY A 26 0.52 -18.11 36.63
N ASP A 27 1.40 -18.83 37.33
CA ASP A 27 2.84 -18.54 37.37
C ASP A 27 3.48 -18.74 35.99
N ILE A 28 4.52 -17.95 35.69
CA ILE A 28 5.38 -18.12 34.52
C ILE A 28 6.69 -18.74 34.97
N ILE A 29 7.01 -19.87 34.37
CA ILE A 29 8.15 -20.71 34.72
C ILE A 29 9.02 -21.00 33.50
N SER A 30 10.23 -21.47 33.74
CA SER A 30 11.07 -22.13 32.74
C SER A 30 11.42 -23.55 33.19
N LEU A 31 11.57 -24.46 32.22
CA LEU A 31 11.91 -25.87 32.46
C LEU A 31 13.37 -26.10 32.10
N TYR A 32 14.13 -26.64 33.05
CA TYR A 32 15.57 -26.88 32.92
C TYR A 32 15.90 -28.34 33.21
N THR A 33 16.83 -28.94 32.46
CA THR A 33 17.38 -30.26 32.81
C THR A 33 18.90 -30.25 32.66
N GLU A 34 19.39 -30.12 31.43
CA GLU A 34 20.78 -29.81 31.09
C GLU A 34 20.91 -28.38 30.57
N ASP A 35 19.91 -27.93 29.81
CA ASP A 35 19.69 -26.55 29.35
C ASP A 35 18.17 -26.30 29.30
N LEU A 36 17.76 -25.10 28.86
CA LEU A 36 16.36 -24.65 28.81
C LEU A 36 15.62 -25.16 27.56
N VAL A 37 14.33 -25.47 27.72
CA VAL A 37 13.44 -25.85 26.60
C VAL A 37 12.91 -24.61 25.89
N ASP A 38 13.08 -24.54 24.58
CA ASP A 38 12.62 -23.43 23.74
C ASP A 38 11.24 -23.66 23.08
N ASP A 39 10.83 -22.70 22.23
CA ASP A 39 9.56 -22.68 21.50
C ASP A 39 9.47 -23.72 20.36
N ARG A 40 10.57 -24.39 20.03
CA ARG A 40 10.63 -25.51 19.08
C ARG A 40 10.52 -26.86 19.79
N CYS A 41 10.35 -26.85 21.12
CA CYS A 41 10.47 -28.04 21.96
C CYS A 41 11.83 -28.72 21.80
N ILE A 42 12.90 -27.93 21.69
CA ILE A 42 14.27 -28.43 21.69
C ILE A 42 15.06 -27.78 22.83
N VAL A 43 16.18 -28.41 23.18
CA VAL A 43 17.14 -27.89 24.15
C VAL A 43 18.44 -27.65 23.39
N GLU A 44 18.90 -26.39 23.34
CA GLU A 44 20.21 -26.06 22.78
C GLU A 44 21.28 -26.24 23.87
N LEU A 45 22.10 -27.27 23.69
CA LEU A 45 23.15 -27.62 24.63
C LEU A 45 24.28 -26.57 24.56
N ARG A 46 24.65 -26.04 25.73
CA ARG A 46 25.67 -25.01 25.99
C ARG A 46 25.24 -23.56 25.72
N ASP A 47 23.96 -23.30 25.47
CA ASP A 47 23.42 -21.93 25.28
C ASP A 47 22.30 -21.60 26.28
N GLY A 48 22.61 -21.53 27.59
CA GLY A 48 21.66 -21.02 28.57
C GLY A 48 21.64 -21.71 29.94
N ARG A 49 22.59 -21.36 30.81
CA ARG A 49 22.51 -21.76 32.22
C ARG A 49 21.56 -20.85 33.01
N PRO A 50 20.99 -21.28 34.15
CA PRO A 50 20.17 -20.40 34.98
C PRO A 50 20.90 -19.11 35.38
N GLU A 51 22.23 -19.16 35.57
CA GLU A 51 23.06 -17.99 35.91
C GLU A 51 23.37 -17.07 34.71
N SER A 52 23.16 -17.56 33.48
CA SER A 52 23.36 -16.83 32.23
C SER A 52 22.32 -17.33 31.22
N PRO A 53 21.06 -16.86 31.34
CA PRO A 53 19.98 -17.33 30.48
C PRO A 53 20.28 -17.04 29.00
N PRO A 54 19.67 -17.81 28.08
CA PRO A 54 19.87 -17.64 26.65
C PRO A 54 19.44 -16.25 26.19
N LYS A 55 20.05 -15.75 25.11
CA LYS A 55 19.70 -14.45 24.51
C LYS A 55 18.21 -14.33 24.16
N LYS A 56 17.58 -15.47 23.88
CA LYS A 56 16.15 -15.62 23.58
C LYS A 56 15.38 -16.26 24.73
N PHE A 57 15.68 -15.89 25.97
CA PHE A 57 15.04 -16.48 27.15
C PHE A 57 13.50 -16.46 27.12
N ARG A 58 12.89 -15.47 26.45
CA ARG A 58 11.44 -15.39 26.24
C ARG A 58 10.86 -16.58 25.47
N ASP A 59 11.67 -17.26 24.65
CA ASP A 59 11.30 -18.49 23.92
C ASP A 59 11.25 -19.71 24.86
N CYS A 60 11.74 -19.58 26.11
CA CYS A 60 11.81 -20.67 27.09
C CYS A 60 10.80 -20.54 28.23
N LEU A 61 9.82 -19.62 28.11
CA LEU A 61 8.86 -19.30 29.17
C LEU A 61 7.52 -19.99 28.95
N PHE A 62 7.04 -20.66 30.00
CA PHE A 62 5.77 -21.38 30.01
C PHE A 62 4.90 -20.88 31.16
N LYS A 63 3.64 -20.59 30.86
CA LYS A 63 2.61 -20.28 31.85
C LYS A 63 1.93 -21.58 32.28
N VAL A 64 1.82 -21.79 33.59
CA VAL A 64 1.14 -22.96 34.14
C VAL A 64 -0.37 -22.71 34.17
N CYS A 65 -1.11 -23.54 33.44
CA CYS A 65 -2.55 -23.44 33.27
C CYS A 65 -3.28 -24.69 33.84
N PRO A 66 -4.52 -24.53 34.32
CA PRO A 66 -5.42 -25.64 34.60
C PRO A 66 -5.85 -26.33 33.30
N VAL A 67 -6.51 -27.47 33.45
CA VAL A 67 -6.98 -28.32 32.37
C VAL A 67 -8.19 -27.68 31.66
N ASN A 68 -8.06 -27.42 30.36
CA ASN A 68 -9.15 -27.00 29.49
C ASN A 68 -9.99 -28.18 29.00
N ARG A 69 -11.29 -27.92 28.77
CA ARG A 69 -12.20 -28.84 28.07
C ARG A 69 -12.12 -28.60 26.56
N TYR A 70 -12.18 -29.69 25.78
CA TYR A 70 -12.00 -29.68 24.33
C TYR A 70 -13.11 -30.39 23.55
N ALA A 71 -14.17 -30.84 24.23
CA ALA A 71 -15.14 -31.75 23.63
C ALA A 71 -15.94 -31.08 22.51
N ALA A 72 -16.46 -29.88 22.76
CA ALA A 72 -17.22 -29.13 21.76
C ALA A 72 -16.35 -28.63 20.60
N GLN A 73 -15.13 -28.14 20.91
CA GLN A 73 -14.17 -27.71 19.89
C GLN A 73 -13.75 -28.85 18.95
N LYS A 74 -13.47 -30.03 19.50
CA LYS A 74 -13.12 -31.23 18.74
C LYS A 74 -14.25 -31.67 17.81
N GLN A 75 -15.49 -31.66 18.29
CA GLN A 75 -16.66 -31.96 17.46
C GLN A 75 -16.82 -30.95 16.32
N PHE A 76 -16.74 -29.66 16.61
CA PHE A 76 -16.82 -28.61 15.59
C PHE A 76 -15.76 -28.77 14.49
N TRP A 77 -14.48 -28.97 14.84
CA TRP A 77 -13.43 -29.13 13.84
C TRP A 77 -13.53 -30.43 13.03
N THR A 78 -13.98 -31.51 13.67
CA THR A 78 -14.17 -32.80 12.97
C THR A 78 -15.26 -32.68 11.92
N GLU A 79 -16.40 -32.10 12.28
CA GLU A 79 -17.52 -31.90 11.37
C GLU A 79 -17.23 -30.82 10.32
N GLN A 80 -16.49 -29.76 10.67
CA GLN A 80 -16.04 -28.76 9.70
C GLN A 80 -15.14 -29.36 8.61
N LYS A 81 -14.24 -30.28 8.98
CA LYS A 81 -13.41 -31.01 8.00
C LYS A 81 -14.26 -31.87 7.07
N ARG A 82 -15.25 -32.59 7.61
CA ARG A 82 -16.20 -33.39 6.83
C ARG A 82 -17.09 -32.54 5.93
N PHE A 83 -17.47 -31.34 6.39
CA PHE A 83 -18.30 -30.41 5.64
C PHE A 83 -17.54 -29.87 4.43
N LEU A 84 -16.26 -29.54 4.60
CA LEU A 84 -15.38 -29.12 3.51
C LEU A 84 -15.01 -30.24 2.53
N SER A 85 -14.97 -31.51 2.98
CA SER A 85 -14.76 -32.66 2.09
C SER A 85 -16.03 -33.12 1.35
N GLY A 86 -17.18 -32.48 1.60
CA GLY A 86 -18.47 -32.86 1.02
C GLY A 86 -19.07 -34.15 1.58
N GLU A 87 -18.49 -34.69 2.67
CA GLU A 87 -18.94 -35.92 3.34
C GLU A 87 -19.90 -35.66 4.51
N SER A 88 -20.13 -34.39 4.87
CA SER A 88 -20.97 -34.05 6.02
C SER A 88 -22.46 -34.16 5.72
N THR A 89 -23.20 -34.70 6.68
CA THR A 89 -24.67 -34.73 6.70
C THR A 89 -25.29 -33.48 7.36
N PHE A 90 -24.47 -32.54 7.83
CA PHE A 90 -24.89 -31.36 8.59
C PHE A 90 -25.20 -30.19 7.66
N ASP A 91 -26.26 -29.44 7.97
CA ASP A 91 -26.58 -28.18 7.30
C ASP A 91 -25.80 -26.99 7.92
N ASP A 92 -25.82 -25.84 7.23
CA ASP A 92 -25.14 -24.62 7.67
C ASP A 92 -25.60 -24.16 9.07
N ASP A 93 -26.87 -24.37 9.42
CA ASP A 93 -27.42 -23.98 10.73
C ASP A 93 -26.84 -24.84 11.86
N MET A 94 -26.73 -26.16 11.65
CA MET A 94 -26.12 -27.05 12.64
C MET A 94 -24.60 -26.83 12.75
N MET A 95 -23.92 -26.51 11.64
CA MET A 95 -22.51 -26.08 11.68
C MET A 95 -22.32 -24.80 12.50
N ASN A 96 -23.24 -23.84 12.38
CA ASN A 96 -23.22 -22.62 13.18
C ASN A 96 -23.51 -22.89 14.67
N LYS A 97 -24.41 -23.83 15.00
CA LYS A 97 -24.65 -24.26 16.40
C LYS A 97 -23.40 -24.90 17.02
N LEU A 98 -22.70 -25.76 16.29
CA LEU A 98 -21.44 -26.35 16.75
C LEU A 98 -20.36 -25.29 16.98
N ARG A 99 -20.28 -24.27 16.12
CA ARG A 99 -19.38 -23.11 16.31
C ARG A 99 -19.69 -22.36 17.61
N ILE A 100 -20.96 -22.05 17.86
CA ILE A 100 -21.40 -21.35 19.08
C ILE A 100 -21.10 -22.20 20.32
N ALA A 101 -21.31 -23.53 20.26
CA ALA A 101 -20.98 -24.43 21.36
C ALA A 101 -19.47 -24.45 21.66
N ALA A 102 -18.63 -24.47 20.62
CA ALA A 102 -17.17 -24.39 20.76
C ALA A 102 -16.71 -23.04 21.35
N GLU A 103 -17.32 -21.92 20.92
CA GLU A 103 -17.04 -20.59 21.49
C GLU A 103 -17.44 -20.50 22.96
N LYS A 104 -18.62 -21.01 23.35
CA LYS A 104 -19.06 -21.08 24.76
C LYS A 104 -18.17 -21.96 25.63
N GLU A 105 -17.71 -23.11 25.12
CA GLU A 105 -16.75 -23.96 25.84
C GLU A 105 -15.44 -23.21 26.12
N LYS A 106 -14.97 -22.41 25.16
CA LYS A 106 -13.77 -21.58 25.33
C LYS A 106 -13.96 -20.51 26.41
N GLU A 107 -15.07 -19.78 26.38
CA GLU A 107 -15.41 -18.78 27.41
C GLU A 107 -15.48 -19.41 28.82
N GLN A 108 -16.03 -20.62 28.91
CA GLN A 108 -16.08 -21.37 30.16
C GLN A 108 -14.69 -21.76 30.67
N ASN A 109 -13.79 -22.21 29.78
CA ASN A 109 -12.40 -22.50 30.13
C ASN A 109 -11.68 -21.24 30.66
N GLU A 110 -11.88 -20.08 30.03
CA GLU A 110 -11.31 -18.80 30.50
C GLU A 110 -11.88 -18.36 31.87
N LEU A 111 -13.15 -18.67 32.16
CA LEU A 111 -13.74 -18.44 33.47
C LEU A 111 -13.17 -19.38 34.54
N GLU A 112 -12.98 -20.66 34.22
CA GLU A 112 -12.36 -21.64 35.13
C GLU A 112 -10.90 -21.30 35.40
N PHE A 113 -10.16 -20.81 34.38
CA PHE A 113 -8.82 -20.27 34.55
C PHE A 113 -8.78 -19.15 35.60
N ARG A 114 -9.63 -18.13 35.45
CA ARG A 114 -9.69 -17.00 36.39
C ARG A 114 -10.05 -17.40 37.81
N LYS A 115 -10.88 -18.44 37.99
CA LYS A 115 -11.26 -18.96 39.31
C LYS A 115 -10.16 -19.75 40.01
N THR A 116 -9.32 -20.43 39.25
CA THR A 116 -8.26 -21.31 39.77
C THR A 116 -6.89 -20.63 39.85
N GLN A 117 -6.74 -19.47 39.22
CA GLN A 117 -5.53 -18.65 39.27
C GLN A 117 -5.15 -18.33 40.73
N GLY A 118 -3.89 -18.56 41.08
CA GLY A 118 -3.36 -18.37 42.44
C GLY A 118 -3.55 -19.56 43.38
N ASN A 119 -4.20 -20.65 42.96
CA ASN A 119 -4.24 -21.88 43.75
C ASN A 119 -2.90 -22.61 43.71
N VAL A 120 -2.46 -23.13 44.84
CA VAL A 120 -1.22 -23.90 44.99
C VAL A 120 -1.32 -25.23 44.22
N ILE A 121 -0.26 -25.58 43.51
CA ILE A 121 -0.13 -26.84 42.79
C ILE A 121 0.57 -27.88 43.67
N GLN A 122 -0.03 -29.07 43.72
CA GLN A 122 0.48 -30.22 44.46
C GLN A 122 0.95 -31.31 43.50
N TYR A 123 1.85 -32.17 43.95
CA TYR A 123 2.22 -33.37 43.21
C TYR A 123 0.97 -34.25 42.99
N GLY A 124 0.76 -34.72 41.76
CA GLY A 124 -0.44 -35.43 41.30
C GLY A 124 -1.46 -34.54 40.60
N THR A 125 -1.34 -33.22 40.67
CA THR A 125 -2.23 -32.30 39.95
C THR A 125 -1.98 -32.36 38.45
N THR A 126 -3.06 -32.33 37.66
CA THR A 126 -2.98 -32.23 36.20
C THR A 126 -2.95 -30.76 35.78
N VAL A 127 -2.00 -30.42 34.91
CA VAL A 127 -1.73 -29.06 34.42
C VAL A 127 -1.60 -29.05 32.90
N GLN A 128 -1.59 -27.84 32.34
CA GLN A 128 -1.20 -27.56 30.97
C GLN A 128 -0.10 -26.51 30.96
N LEU A 129 0.80 -26.61 29.99
CA LEU A 129 1.89 -25.66 29.81
C LEU A 129 1.61 -24.84 28.54
N LEU A 130 1.37 -23.55 28.73
CA LEU A 130 1.15 -22.60 27.64
C LEU A 130 2.45 -21.83 27.40
N HIS A 131 3.06 -21.98 26.23
CA HIS A 131 4.24 -21.22 25.86
C HIS A 131 3.89 -19.73 25.68
N VAL A 132 4.58 -18.85 26.42
CA VAL A 132 4.20 -17.43 26.60
C VAL A 132 4.31 -16.63 25.31
N LYS A 133 5.38 -16.83 24.52
CA LYS A 133 5.59 -16.06 23.28
C LYS A 133 4.63 -16.51 22.18
N SER A 134 4.52 -17.81 21.92
CA SER A 134 3.71 -18.30 20.80
C SER A 134 2.22 -18.41 21.12
N ASP A 135 1.84 -18.41 22.41
CA ASP A 135 0.47 -18.65 22.87
C ASP A 135 -0.07 -20.01 22.39
N LYS A 136 0.74 -21.05 22.57
CA LYS A 136 0.45 -22.42 22.16
C LYS A 136 0.73 -23.39 23.30
N TYR A 137 -0.06 -24.44 23.42
CA TYR A 137 0.05 -25.46 24.44
C TYR A 137 1.04 -26.56 24.04
N VAL A 138 1.92 -26.94 24.97
CA VAL A 138 2.76 -28.12 24.81
C VAL A 138 1.86 -29.36 24.72
N THR A 139 2.06 -30.19 23.70
CA THR A 139 1.14 -31.26 23.34
C THR A 139 1.89 -32.51 22.86
N VAL A 140 1.50 -33.68 23.36
CA VAL A 140 2.04 -34.98 22.94
C VAL A 140 1.15 -35.60 21.86
N GLN A 141 1.75 -35.97 20.73
CA GLN A 141 1.05 -36.64 19.63
C GLN A 141 1.25 -38.15 19.68
N LYS A 142 0.24 -38.89 20.13
CA LYS A 142 0.33 -40.35 20.31
C LYS A 142 0.64 -41.14 19.03
N ASN A 143 0.11 -40.70 17.90
CA ASN A 143 0.16 -41.46 16.64
C ASN A 143 1.30 -41.02 15.71
N SER A 144 2.21 -40.14 16.19
CA SER A 144 3.34 -39.66 15.39
C SER A 144 4.65 -39.90 16.12
N PRO A 145 5.64 -40.57 15.49
CA PRO A 145 6.97 -40.70 16.06
C PRO A 145 7.70 -39.35 16.10
N ALA A 146 8.62 -39.19 17.05
CA ALA A 146 9.53 -38.05 17.15
C ALA A 146 10.55 -38.04 15.99
N LYS A 147 11.23 -36.90 15.78
CA LYS A 147 12.13 -36.72 14.62
C LYS A 147 13.41 -37.54 14.75
N CYS A 148 14.04 -37.53 15.92
CA CYS A 148 15.31 -38.21 16.17
C CYS A 148 15.06 -39.66 16.64
N GLU A 149 14.24 -39.82 17.68
CA GLU A 149 13.93 -41.10 18.31
C GLU A 149 12.59 -41.66 17.81
N ARG A 150 12.64 -42.60 16.85
CA ARG A 150 11.42 -43.14 16.23
C ARG A 150 10.52 -43.94 17.18
N ASN A 151 11.06 -44.41 18.30
CA ASN A 151 10.35 -45.10 19.38
C ASN A 151 9.70 -44.13 20.38
N ALA A 152 10.05 -42.85 20.34
CA ALA A 152 9.44 -41.82 21.18
C ALA A 152 8.25 -41.15 20.46
N MET A 153 7.27 -40.69 21.22
CA MET A 153 6.15 -39.90 20.71
C MET A 153 6.58 -38.45 20.48
N LYS A 154 6.09 -37.84 19.41
CA LYS A 154 6.39 -36.45 19.07
C LYS A 154 5.73 -35.48 20.05
N VAL A 155 6.49 -34.48 20.49
CA VAL A 155 5.99 -33.32 21.25
C VAL A 155 5.99 -32.10 20.33
N TYR A 156 4.94 -31.29 20.39
CA TYR A 156 4.81 -30.08 19.59
C TYR A 156 3.95 -29.02 20.30
N LEU A 157 3.98 -27.79 19.80
CA LEU A 157 3.14 -26.70 20.29
C LEU A 157 1.83 -26.58 19.47
N ASP A 158 0.70 -26.80 20.12
CA ASP A 158 -0.64 -26.72 19.53
C ASP A 158 -1.35 -25.40 19.90
N ARG A 159 -1.95 -24.71 18.93
CA ARG A 159 -2.55 -23.39 19.15
C ARG A 159 -3.78 -23.41 20.07
N ALA A 160 -4.59 -24.46 20.01
CA ALA A 160 -5.77 -24.57 20.86
C ALA A 160 -5.51 -25.47 22.07
N GLY A 161 -4.53 -26.35 21.97
CA GLY A 161 -4.37 -27.48 22.86
C GLY A 161 -5.41 -28.56 22.58
N ASN A 162 -5.15 -29.76 23.08
CA ASN A 162 -6.06 -30.90 23.00
C ASN A 162 -5.84 -31.83 24.22
N GLU A 163 -6.50 -32.99 24.23
CA GLU A 163 -6.36 -33.99 25.30
C GLU A 163 -4.90 -34.46 25.52
N GLY A 164 -4.04 -34.33 24.51
CA GLY A 164 -2.60 -34.60 24.59
C GLY A 164 -1.78 -33.50 25.25
N SER A 165 -2.39 -32.36 25.59
CA SER A 165 -1.75 -31.22 26.27
C SER A 165 -1.86 -31.28 27.80
N TRP A 166 -2.42 -32.36 28.34
CA TRP A 166 -2.60 -32.57 29.78
C TRP A 166 -1.42 -33.33 30.37
N PHE A 167 -0.77 -32.76 31.38
CA PHE A 167 0.37 -33.35 32.09
C PHE A 167 0.08 -33.48 33.57
N ILE A 168 0.35 -34.64 34.15
CA ILE A 168 0.37 -34.88 35.59
C ILE A 168 1.78 -34.58 36.08
N ILE A 169 1.91 -33.77 37.13
CA ILE A 169 3.20 -33.50 37.76
C ILE A 169 3.45 -34.54 38.85
N GLU A 170 4.46 -35.40 38.69
CA GLU A 170 4.91 -36.35 39.71
C GLU A 170 6.29 -35.95 40.28
N PRO A 171 6.60 -36.32 41.54
CA PRO A 171 7.91 -36.03 42.11
C PRO A 171 8.99 -36.92 41.49
N ALA A 172 10.13 -36.32 41.13
CA ALA A 172 11.27 -37.09 40.60
C ALA A 172 11.91 -38.00 41.68
N TYR A 173 11.78 -37.63 42.95
CA TYR A 173 12.36 -38.34 44.08
C TYR A 173 11.31 -38.82 45.09
N LYS A 174 11.54 -40.00 45.65
CA LYS A 174 10.61 -40.69 46.57
C LYS A 174 10.39 -40.03 47.94
N HIS A 175 11.13 -38.96 48.28
CA HIS A 175 10.95 -38.25 49.54
C HIS A 175 9.81 -37.21 49.49
N TYR A 176 9.33 -36.88 48.29
CA TYR A 176 8.08 -36.14 48.09
C TYR A 176 6.96 -37.13 47.77
N VAL A 177 5.77 -36.88 48.30
CA VAL A 177 4.58 -37.72 48.12
C VAL A 177 3.53 -36.95 47.31
N ILE A 178 2.70 -37.69 46.58
CA ILE A 178 1.51 -37.14 45.91
C ILE A 178 0.64 -36.40 46.95
N GLY A 179 0.29 -35.15 46.66
CA GLY A 179 -0.41 -34.24 47.58
C GLY A 179 0.48 -33.19 48.24
N ASP A 180 1.81 -33.36 48.23
CA ASP A 180 2.72 -32.32 48.73
C ASP A 180 2.73 -31.11 47.79
N SER A 181 2.85 -29.91 48.36
CA SER A 181 2.96 -28.67 47.58
C SER A 181 4.31 -28.57 46.89
N ILE A 182 4.32 -28.12 45.64
CA ILE A 182 5.53 -28.03 44.83
C ILE A 182 6.21 -26.68 45.07
N ALA A 183 7.49 -26.66 45.45
CA ALA A 183 8.27 -25.43 45.58
C ALA A 183 9.06 -25.13 44.29
N ALA A 184 9.29 -23.84 44.01
CA ALA A 184 10.20 -23.42 42.95
C ALA A 184 11.60 -24.03 43.15
N GLY A 185 12.22 -24.50 42.06
CA GLY A 185 13.51 -25.19 42.07
C GLY A 185 13.44 -26.70 42.35
N ASN A 186 12.26 -27.26 42.67
CA ASN A 186 12.08 -28.70 42.79
C ASN A 186 12.24 -29.41 41.43
N LYS A 187 12.70 -30.66 41.48
CA LYS A 187 12.77 -31.54 40.32
C LYS A 187 11.49 -32.35 40.19
N ILE A 188 10.89 -32.28 39.02
CA ILE A 188 9.59 -32.88 38.69
C ILE A 188 9.72 -33.80 37.47
N SER A 189 8.75 -34.71 37.35
CA SER A 189 8.49 -35.51 36.15
C SER A 189 7.15 -35.10 35.57
N LEU A 190 7.11 -34.80 34.27
CA LEU A 190 5.89 -34.41 33.55
C LEU A 190 5.35 -35.60 32.76
N ILE A 191 4.19 -36.11 33.18
CA ILE A 191 3.62 -37.35 32.64
C ILE A 191 2.37 -37.02 31.82
N PRO A 192 2.32 -37.34 30.52
CA PRO A 192 1.12 -37.08 29.72
C PRO A 192 -0.06 -37.93 30.19
N TYR A 193 -1.17 -37.27 30.52
CA TYR A 193 -2.40 -37.91 31.01
C TYR A 193 -2.96 -38.92 30.01
N SER A 194 -2.93 -38.54 28.72
CA SER A 194 -3.59 -39.28 27.66
C SER A 194 -2.98 -40.68 27.43
N VAL A 195 -1.69 -40.88 27.72
CA VAL A 195 -0.97 -42.13 27.42
C VAL A 195 -1.18 -43.18 28.52
N ASN A 196 -1.27 -42.76 29.79
CA ASN A 196 -1.29 -43.68 30.93
C ASN A 196 -2.66 -44.31 31.24
N ASN A 197 -3.77 -43.82 30.66
CA ASN A 197 -5.09 -44.43 30.88
C ASN A 197 -5.23 -45.85 30.26
N GLN A 198 -4.23 -46.34 29.52
CA GLN A 198 -4.31 -47.64 28.80
C GLN A 198 -3.21 -48.65 29.18
N THR A 199 -2.15 -48.26 29.89
CA THR A 199 -1.02 -49.18 30.20
C THR A 199 -0.96 -49.52 31.68
N SER A 200 -1.42 -50.71 32.05
CA SER A 200 -1.35 -51.31 33.40
C SER A 200 0.07 -51.76 33.79
N GLY A 201 1.12 -51.12 33.26
CA GLY A 201 2.53 -51.51 33.44
C GLY A 201 3.31 -50.57 34.36
N HIS A 202 4.37 -51.10 34.98
CA HIS A 202 5.27 -50.39 35.92
C HIS A 202 6.10 -49.25 35.30
N VAL A 203 6.02 -49.01 33.99
CA VAL A 203 6.83 -48.00 33.29
C VAL A 203 5.91 -46.97 32.63
N LYS A 204 5.95 -45.73 33.13
CA LYS A 204 5.15 -44.61 32.63
C LYS A 204 5.92 -43.86 31.56
N HIS A 205 5.25 -43.45 30.49
CA HIS A 205 5.84 -42.48 29.55
C HIS A 205 5.87 -41.11 30.20
N GLN A 206 6.91 -40.32 29.95
CA GLN A 206 7.07 -38.97 30.46
C GLN A 206 7.77 -38.08 29.43
N LEU A 207 7.75 -36.77 29.68
CA LEU A 207 8.49 -35.81 28.87
C LEU A 207 9.99 -36.08 29.00
N HIS A 208 10.65 -36.39 27.89
CA HIS A 208 12.02 -36.87 27.85
C HIS A 208 12.89 -35.98 26.95
N LEU A 209 14.14 -35.76 27.36
CA LEU A 209 15.14 -35.11 26.53
C LEU A 209 15.93 -36.19 25.78
N SER A 210 15.80 -36.20 24.45
CA SER A 210 16.47 -37.16 23.57
C SER A 210 17.98 -37.20 23.80
N HIS A 211 18.55 -38.40 23.84
CA HIS A 211 20.00 -38.59 23.89
C HIS A 211 20.68 -38.36 22.53
N TYR A 212 19.89 -38.28 21.44
CA TYR A 212 20.37 -37.98 20.10
C TYR A 212 20.25 -36.50 19.76
N LEU A 213 21.31 -35.98 19.15
CA LEU A 213 21.37 -34.62 18.60
C LEU A 213 20.65 -34.55 17.25
N LEU A 214 20.06 -33.40 16.96
CA LEU A 214 19.42 -33.10 15.69
C LEU A 214 20.46 -33.12 14.55
N LYS A 215 20.15 -33.81 13.45
CA LYS A 215 21.03 -33.90 12.27
C LYS A 215 21.30 -32.54 11.63
N ASP A 216 20.30 -31.66 11.66
CA ASP A 216 20.37 -30.32 11.06
C ASP A 216 20.98 -29.27 12.01
N HIS A 217 21.06 -29.58 13.31
CA HIS A 217 21.54 -28.67 14.35
C HIS A 217 22.34 -29.42 15.42
N GLN A 218 23.65 -29.53 15.19
CA GLN A 218 24.55 -30.40 15.98
C GLN A 218 24.68 -30.04 17.47
N SER A 219 24.15 -28.89 17.91
CA SER A 219 24.13 -28.48 19.32
C SER A 219 22.75 -28.60 19.98
N ALA A 220 21.72 -29.12 19.29
CA ALA A 220 20.37 -29.18 19.83
C ALA A 220 19.85 -30.62 19.98
N ALA A 221 19.15 -30.87 21.08
CA ALA A 221 18.48 -32.12 21.40
C ALA A 221 16.95 -31.92 21.39
N GLU A 222 16.21 -32.90 20.86
CA GLU A 222 14.75 -32.86 20.78
C GLU A 222 14.11 -33.22 22.12
N VAL A 223 13.09 -32.48 22.55
CA VAL A 223 12.21 -32.91 23.64
C VAL A 223 11.11 -33.78 23.04
N ASN A 224 11.01 -35.02 23.51
CA ASN A 224 10.04 -36.00 23.05
C ASN A 224 9.30 -36.62 24.24
N CYS A 225 8.50 -37.65 24.01
CA CYS A 225 7.89 -38.42 25.10
C CYS A 225 8.25 -39.90 24.99
N LEU A 226 8.99 -40.39 25.98
CA LEU A 226 9.52 -41.74 26.07
C LEU A 226 9.33 -42.29 27.49
N ASN A 227 9.53 -43.59 27.67
CA ASN A 227 9.44 -44.27 28.96
C ASN A 227 10.72 -44.16 29.83
N GLU A 228 11.63 -43.26 29.49
CA GLU A 228 12.87 -42.96 30.22
C GLU A 228 12.69 -41.79 31.21
N CYS A 229 13.47 -41.78 32.29
CA CYS A 229 13.38 -40.76 33.34
C CYS A 229 14.23 -39.54 33.02
N THR A 230 13.57 -38.42 32.72
CA THR A 230 14.20 -37.10 32.62
C THR A 230 13.71 -36.23 33.77
N GLU A 231 14.65 -35.71 34.55
CA GLU A 231 14.38 -34.83 35.66
C GLU A 231 14.28 -33.39 35.17
N TRP A 232 13.13 -32.74 35.36
CA TRP A 232 12.91 -31.35 35.01
C TRP A 232 12.93 -30.48 36.26
N GLN A 233 13.86 -29.53 36.33
CA GLN A 233 13.88 -28.50 37.35
C GLN A 233 13.05 -27.30 36.91
N VAL A 234 12.18 -26.81 37.79
CA VAL A 234 11.29 -25.68 37.52
C VAL A 234 11.88 -24.39 38.10
N PHE A 235 12.20 -23.41 37.26
CA PHE A 235 12.62 -22.09 37.71
C PHE A 235 11.48 -21.07 37.58
N MET A 236 11.36 -20.20 38.58
CA MET A 236 10.32 -19.17 38.64
C MET A 236 10.79 -17.91 37.91
N PHE A 237 10.08 -17.51 36.85
CA PHE A 237 10.36 -16.26 36.14
C PHE A 237 9.52 -15.10 36.69
N LEU A 238 8.19 -15.30 36.78
CA LEU A 238 7.24 -14.29 37.23
C LEU A 238 6.10 -14.94 38.02
N LEU A 239 5.83 -14.43 39.22
CA LEU A 239 4.75 -14.92 40.07
C LEU A 239 3.38 -14.44 39.56
N PHE A 240 2.32 -15.21 39.79
CA PHE A 240 0.97 -14.88 39.37
C PHE A 240 0.47 -13.55 39.94
N ASN A 241 0.92 -13.19 41.16
CA ASN A 241 0.55 -11.95 41.84
C ASN A 241 1.33 -10.73 41.31
N GLU A 242 2.56 -10.93 40.83
CA GLU A 242 3.37 -9.95 40.11
C GLU A 242 2.86 -9.74 38.68
N ASN A 243 2.19 -10.74 38.09
CA ASN A 243 1.66 -10.72 36.74
C ASN A 243 0.31 -9.96 36.63
N GLN A 244 0.27 -8.72 37.11
CA GLN A 244 -0.89 -7.84 36.94
C GLN A 244 -0.89 -7.16 35.56
N PRO A 245 -2.06 -6.84 34.98
CA PRO A 245 -2.14 -6.15 33.68
C PRO A 245 -1.81 -4.65 33.77
N ASP A 246 -2.00 -4.02 34.94
CA ASP A 246 -1.85 -2.58 35.12
C ASP A 246 -0.44 -2.14 35.56
N ILE A 247 0.44 -3.10 35.86
CA ILE A 247 1.81 -2.87 36.35
C ILE A 247 2.79 -3.34 35.28
N VAL A 248 3.83 -2.56 35.03
CA VAL A 248 4.92 -2.96 34.12
C VAL A 248 5.66 -4.15 34.74
N LYS A 249 5.93 -5.19 33.96
CA LYS A 249 6.77 -6.34 34.41
C LYS A 249 7.85 -6.69 33.40
N SER A 250 8.78 -7.54 33.83
CA SER A 250 9.82 -8.06 32.95
C SER A 250 9.21 -8.84 31.78
N GLY A 251 9.65 -8.55 30.57
CA GLY A 251 9.11 -9.10 29.31
C GLY A 251 7.98 -8.27 28.70
N ASP A 252 7.47 -7.23 29.38
CA ASP A 252 6.52 -6.30 28.76
C ASP A 252 7.21 -5.45 27.71
N VAL A 253 6.49 -5.18 26.61
CA VAL A 253 6.96 -4.33 25.52
C VAL A 253 6.26 -2.98 25.60
N VAL A 254 7.06 -1.92 25.62
CA VAL A 254 6.60 -0.54 25.75
C VAL A 254 7.12 0.33 24.60
N ARG A 255 6.40 1.42 24.33
CA ARG A 255 6.92 2.55 23.57
C ARG A 255 7.30 3.66 24.54
N LEU A 256 8.49 4.21 24.37
CA LEU A 256 8.98 5.36 25.12
C LEU A 256 8.59 6.63 24.38
N PHE A 257 7.52 7.31 24.83
CA PHE A 257 7.01 8.52 24.20
C PHE A 257 7.53 9.76 24.93
N HIS A 258 8.34 10.57 24.26
CA HIS A 258 8.85 11.81 24.82
C HIS A 258 7.74 12.87 24.88
N ALA A 259 7.34 13.29 26.08
CA ALA A 259 6.14 14.12 26.29
C ALA A 259 6.26 15.51 25.66
N ASP A 260 7.42 16.15 25.76
CA ASP A 260 7.63 17.54 25.29
C ASP A 260 7.79 17.62 23.76
N GLN A 261 8.78 16.90 23.20
CA GLN A 261 8.98 16.76 21.75
C GLN A 261 7.82 16.07 21.01
N GLN A 262 6.90 15.41 21.71
CA GLN A 262 5.85 14.55 21.17
C GLN A 262 6.39 13.57 20.12
N THR A 263 7.35 12.72 20.48
CA THR A 263 7.97 11.76 19.57
C THR A 263 8.30 10.45 20.26
N PHE A 264 8.46 9.37 19.48
CA PHE A 264 8.83 8.05 20.01
C PHE A 264 10.34 7.82 19.91
N LEU A 265 10.92 7.24 20.98
CA LEU A 265 12.27 6.72 20.94
C LEU A 265 12.33 5.50 20.01
N THR A 266 13.12 5.65 18.95
CA THR A 266 13.17 4.70 17.83
C THR A 266 14.62 4.28 17.61
N LEU A 267 14.82 3.04 17.17
CA LEU A 267 16.11 2.55 16.70
C LEU A 267 16.02 2.17 15.23
N ASP A 268 16.92 2.71 14.41
CA ASP A 268 17.02 2.35 12.98
C ASP A 268 18.44 2.57 12.45
N SER A 269 18.74 1.96 11.31
CA SER A 269 20.00 2.16 10.60
C SER A 269 19.94 3.41 9.75
N ILE A 270 20.98 4.25 9.80
CA ILE A 270 21.04 5.48 9.00
C ILE A 270 21.05 5.11 7.50
N PRO A 271 20.10 5.61 6.70
CA PRO A 271 20.04 5.33 5.27
C PRO A 271 21.33 5.75 4.56
N LYS A 272 21.88 4.87 3.71
CA LYS A 272 23.08 5.12 2.88
C LYS A 272 24.40 5.32 3.66
N SER A 273 24.45 4.97 4.95
CA SER A 273 25.72 4.81 5.67
C SER A 273 26.39 3.48 5.30
N CYS A 274 27.70 3.48 5.10
CA CYS A 274 28.49 2.28 4.80
C CYS A 274 29.75 2.28 5.69
N PRO A 275 29.85 1.38 6.69
CA PRO A 275 28.85 0.37 7.07
C PRO A 275 27.54 0.99 7.60
N PRO A 276 26.40 0.27 7.50
CA PRO A 276 25.14 0.71 8.09
C PRO A 276 25.33 0.96 9.59
N GLN A 277 25.06 2.19 10.03
CA GLN A 277 25.20 2.59 11.42
C GLN A 277 23.83 2.61 12.09
N ASP A 278 23.65 1.76 13.10
CA ASP A 278 22.45 1.76 13.94
C ASP A 278 22.50 2.88 14.96
N VAL A 279 21.43 3.67 15.05
CA VAL A 279 21.33 4.80 15.97
C VAL A 279 19.99 4.82 16.70
N VAL A 280 20.00 5.37 17.91
CA VAL A 280 18.79 5.64 18.71
C VAL A 280 18.46 7.11 18.58
N PHE A 281 17.21 7.42 18.25
CA PHE A 281 16.77 8.79 17.95
C PHE A 281 15.29 9.01 18.25
N LEU A 282 14.91 10.29 18.33
CA LEU A 282 13.52 10.71 18.35
C LEU A 282 13.08 11.05 16.91
N ARG A 283 12.11 10.29 16.38
CA ARG A 283 11.65 10.45 15.01
C ARG A 283 10.62 11.56 14.90
N MET A 284 10.94 12.64 14.19
CA MET A 284 9.96 13.68 13.87
C MET A 284 8.99 13.21 12.79
N THR A 285 7.72 13.58 12.94
CA THR A 285 6.66 13.22 11.99
C THR A 285 5.99 14.44 11.36
N ASN A 286 5.49 14.27 10.14
CA ASN A 286 4.63 15.25 9.46
C ASN A 286 3.17 15.15 9.88
N ARG A 287 2.81 14.14 10.69
CA ARG A 287 1.44 13.97 11.19
C ARG A 287 1.12 15.00 12.27
N PRO A 288 -0.16 15.42 12.39
CA PRO A 288 -0.59 16.35 13.44
C PRO A 288 -0.42 15.78 14.84
N SER A 289 -0.48 14.45 14.99
CA SER A 289 -0.18 13.73 16.23
C SER A 289 0.88 12.66 15.96
N ALA A 290 1.93 12.63 16.79
CA ALA A 290 2.94 11.58 16.72
C ALA A 290 2.47 10.25 17.30
N ALA A 291 1.47 10.25 18.19
CA ALA A 291 0.87 9.03 18.70
C ALA A 291 0.25 8.17 17.59
N ASP A 292 -0.19 8.80 16.48
CA ASP A 292 -0.77 8.11 15.32
C ASP A 292 0.30 7.50 14.39
N ALA A 293 1.58 7.80 14.63
CA ALA A 293 2.72 7.35 13.83
C ALA A 293 3.47 6.19 14.50
N THR A 294 2.74 5.15 14.93
CA THR A 294 3.34 3.96 15.54
C THR A 294 4.25 3.21 14.55
N SER A 295 5.42 2.78 15.01
CA SER A 295 6.39 1.99 14.22
C SER A 295 6.82 0.76 15.00
N SER A 296 7.09 -0.34 14.29
CA SER A 296 7.65 -1.56 14.85
C SER A 296 9.08 -1.36 15.40
N ARG A 297 9.79 -0.33 14.90
CA ARG A 297 11.14 0.09 15.30
C ARG A 297 11.20 0.97 16.57
N ALA A 298 10.06 1.18 17.23
CA ALA A 298 9.96 1.94 18.47
C ALA A 298 9.57 1.06 19.67
N LEU A 299 9.70 -0.26 19.51
CA LEU A 299 9.29 -1.27 20.50
C LEU A 299 10.49 -1.67 21.36
N TRP A 300 10.35 -1.46 22.66
CA TRP A 300 11.38 -1.76 23.66
C TRP A 300 10.83 -2.76 24.69
N GLU A 301 11.46 -3.91 24.81
CA GLU A 301 11.21 -4.88 25.86
C GLU A 301 11.89 -4.41 27.16
N VAL A 302 11.11 -4.38 28.24
CA VAL A 302 11.57 -4.01 29.58
C VAL A 302 12.05 -5.28 30.28
N GLN A 303 13.30 -5.29 30.70
CA GLN A 303 13.86 -6.35 31.53
C GLN A 303 14.14 -5.79 32.93
N VAL A 304 13.42 -6.29 33.92
CA VAL A 304 13.60 -5.92 35.33
C VAL A 304 14.75 -6.74 35.89
N VAL A 305 15.74 -6.07 36.48
CA VAL A 305 16.95 -6.74 36.98
C VAL A 305 16.71 -7.24 38.41
N GLN A 306 16.79 -8.56 38.60
CA GLN A 306 16.67 -9.22 39.89
C GLN A 306 18.02 -9.78 40.36
N LYS A 307 18.06 -10.26 41.62
CA LYS A 307 19.25 -10.94 42.19
C LYS A 307 19.61 -12.20 41.40
N ASP A 308 18.60 -12.93 40.93
CA ASP A 308 18.73 -14.14 40.13
C ASP A 308 18.46 -13.81 38.65
N ALA A 309 19.37 -14.17 37.74
CA ALA A 309 19.29 -13.79 36.33
C ALA A 309 18.07 -14.37 35.59
N TYR A 310 17.60 -15.55 36.02
CA TYR A 310 16.41 -16.21 35.47
C TYR A 310 15.07 -15.63 35.98
N ARG A 311 15.08 -14.60 36.85
CA ARG A 311 13.88 -14.00 37.43
C ARG A 311 13.59 -12.62 36.83
N GLY A 312 12.34 -12.39 36.43
CA GLY A 312 11.87 -11.13 35.89
C GLY A 312 11.26 -10.21 36.95
N GLY A 313 10.11 -10.56 37.51
CA GLY A 313 9.41 -9.74 38.52
C GLY A 313 8.69 -8.49 37.96
N ALA A 314 7.88 -7.86 38.84
CA ALA A 314 7.18 -6.61 38.57
C ALA A 314 8.09 -5.39 38.79
N ALA A 315 7.89 -4.34 37.98
CA ALA A 315 8.67 -3.11 38.01
C ALA A 315 8.34 -2.25 39.24
N LYS A 316 9.38 -1.79 39.95
CA LYS A 316 9.30 -0.87 41.09
C LYS A 316 10.12 0.40 40.89
N TRP A 317 9.65 1.51 41.45
CA TRP A 317 10.35 2.79 41.33
C TRP A 317 11.78 2.70 41.87
N ARG A 318 12.73 3.30 41.14
CA ARG A 318 14.16 3.38 41.52
C ARG A 318 14.88 2.04 41.64
N GLU A 319 14.35 0.99 40.99
CA GLU A 319 15.10 -0.24 40.72
C GLU A 319 15.77 -0.16 39.33
N TYR A 320 16.55 -1.20 38.98
CA TYR A 320 17.35 -1.26 37.77
C TYR A 320 16.63 -2.01 36.64
N TYR A 321 16.73 -1.45 35.44
CA TYR A 321 16.08 -1.94 34.24
C TYR A 321 17.04 -1.96 33.05
N ARG A 322 16.82 -2.91 32.14
CA ARG A 322 17.44 -2.91 30.81
C ARG A 322 16.35 -2.75 29.76
N PHE A 323 16.64 -1.96 28.74
CA PHE A 323 15.77 -1.79 27.58
C PHE A 323 16.38 -2.52 26.38
N LYS A 324 15.69 -3.56 25.91
CA LYS A 324 16.08 -4.34 24.73
C LYS A 324 15.19 -3.94 23.55
N HIS A 325 15.78 -3.55 22.43
CA HIS A 325 15.04 -3.23 21.21
C HIS A 325 14.57 -4.53 20.53
N LEU A 326 13.25 -4.67 20.39
CA LEU A 326 12.64 -5.94 20.00
C LEU A 326 12.95 -6.37 18.56
N ALA A 327 13.12 -5.42 17.63
CA ALA A 327 13.36 -5.76 16.22
C ALA A 327 14.82 -6.15 15.91
N THR A 328 15.79 -5.67 16.70
CA THR A 328 17.23 -5.89 16.42
C THR A 328 17.98 -6.65 17.51
N ASP A 329 17.32 -6.98 18.63
CA ASP A 329 17.92 -7.60 19.82
C ASP A 329 19.07 -6.78 20.45
N MET A 330 19.10 -5.46 20.24
CA MET A 330 20.14 -4.57 20.80
C MET A 330 19.69 -3.90 22.09
N TYR A 331 20.62 -3.60 22.98
CA TYR A 331 20.37 -2.94 24.25
C TYR A 331 20.68 -1.45 24.21
N LEU A 332 19.97 -0.69 25.04
CA LEU A 332 20.22 0.73 25.25
C LEU A 332 21.43 0.94 26.18
N THR A 333 22.31 1.90 25.87
CA THR A 333 23.44 2.32 26.74
C THR A 333 23.80 3.78 26.47
N ALA A 334 24.53 4.44 27.39
CA ALA A 334 25.11 5.76 27.14
C ALA A 334 26.64 5.70 26.97
N THR A 335 27.19 6.40 25.98
CA THR A 335 28.64 6.49 25.71
C THR A 335 29.13 7.94 25.64
N PRO A 336 30.38 8.26 26.06
CA PRO A 336 30.89 9.63 26.07
C PRO A 336 30.85 10.29 24.69
N ALA A 337 30.62 11.61 24.64
CA ALA A 337 30.54 12.36 23.40
C ALA A 337 31.89 12.59 22.66
N THR A 338 33.00 11.97 23.08
CA THR A 338 34.35 12.21 22.53
C THR A 338 34.97 11.04 21.75
N THR A 339 35.47 11.40 20.55
CA THR A 339 36.27 10.67 19.54
C THR A 339 35.60 9.54 18.75
N ALA A 340 35.58 9.76 17.43
CA ALA A 340 35.20 8.79 16.40
C ALA A 340 35.94 7.46 16.59
N VAL A 341 35.17 6.38 16.68
CA VAL A 341 35.69 5.01 16.65
C VAL A 341 36.45 4.82 15.33
N LYS A 342 37.78 4.69 15.41
CA LYS A 342 38.60 4.19 14.30
C LYS A 342 38.02 2.83 13.89
N PRO A 343 37.66 2.58 12.62
CA PRO A 343 37.44 1.21 12.19
C PRO A 343 38.75 0.45 12.40
N ALA A 344 38.69 -0.64 13.16
CA ALA A 344 39.84 -1.50 13.40
C ALA A 344 40.38 -2.02 12.06
N SER A 345 41.44 -1.41 11.55
CA SER A 345 42.24 -1.94 10.47
C SER A 345 43.17 -3.01 11.04
N ASN A 346 42.86 -4.29 10.78
CA ASN A 346 43.81 -5.24 10.17
C ASN A 346 43.23 -6.66 10.12
N GLY A 347 42.92 -7.07 8.89
CA GLY A 347 42.53 -8.42 8.48
C GLY A 347 42.43 -8.46 6.95
N ARG A 348 43.51 -8.07 6.27
CA ARG A 348 43.66 -8.14 4.81
C ARG A 348 43.84 -9.61 4.37
N ARG A 349 43.18 -9.93 3.24
CA ARG A 349 43.43 -10.97 2.22
C ARG A 349 42.70 -12.33 2.36
N ALA A 350 41.58 -12.45 1.63
CA ALA A 350 41.53 -13.01 0.26
C ALA A 350 40.33 -12.38 -0.48
N SER A 351 40.54 -11.41 -1.38
CA SER A 351 40.68 -11.57 -2.84
C SER A 351 39.54 -12.42 -3.46
N LEU A 352 38.46 -11.80 -3.97
CA LEU A 352 38.30 -11.31 -5.35
C LEU A 352 38.49 -12.40 -6.43
N MET A 353 37.37 -12.85 -7.01
CA MET A 353 37.21 -12.80 -8.46
C MET A 353 35.95 -12.00 -8.79
N HIS A 354 36.17 -10.92 -9.51
CA HIS A 354 35.17 -10.06 -10.14
C HIS A 354 35.37 -10.17 -11.66
N MET A 355 34.31 -9.81 -12.39
CA MET A 355 34.24 -9.30 -13.79
C MET A 355 33.61 -10.31 -14.78
N ASN A 356 32.57 -9.96 -15.57
CA ASN A 356 32.19 -8.65 -16.09
C ASN A 356 30.69 -8.51 -16.40
N LYS A 357 30.10 -7.39 -15.98
CA LYS A 357 29.29 -6.50 -16.85
C LYS A 357 29.28 -5.09 -16.25
N SER A 358 30.26 -4.28 -16.66
CA SER A 358 30.20 -2.82 -16.74
C SER A 358 29.13 -2.43 -17.76
N LYS A 359 28.35 -1.35 -17.67
CA LYS A 359 28.39 -0.12 -16.87
C LYS A 359 26.94 0.36 -16.75
N GLY A 360 26.52 0.77 -15.55
CA GLY A 360 25.38 1.66 -15.37
C GLY A 360 25.89 3.02 -14.93
N THR A 361 25.08 4.07 -15.15
CA THR A 361 25.10 5.21 -14.23
C THR A 361 23.68 5.71 -14.01
N LEU A 362 23.25 5.52 -12.77
CA LEU A 362 22.02 6.01 -12.16
C LEU A 362 22.33 7.39 -11.57
N GLU A 363 21.58 8.43 -11.95
CA GLU A 363 21.74 9.77 -11.37
C GLU A 363 21.26 9.83 -9.91
N ARG A 364 22.05 10.51 -9.06
CA ARG A 364 21.82 10.75 -7.63
C ARG A 364 20.81 11.89 -7.45
N THR A 365 19.70 11.60 -6.78
CA THR A 365 18.88 12.61 -6.11
C THR A 365 19.66 13.25 -4.95
N LYS A 366 19.77 14.59 -4.96
CA LYS A 366 20.43 15.40 -3.91
C LYS A 366 19.73 15.21 -2.55
N ALA A 367 20.41 14.53 -1.64
CA ALA A 367 20.26 14.68 -0.18
C ALA A 367 21.49 15.47 0.29
N GLU A 368 21.29 16.51 1.10
CA GLU A 368 22.38 17.29 1.67
C GLU A 368 22.99 16.51 2.83
N PHE A 369 24.20 15.99 2.62
CA PHE A 369 25.03 15.38 3.66
C PHE A 369 25.93 16.46 4.28
N LEU A 370 25.94 16.57 5.60
CA LEU A 370 26.95 17.35 6.32
C LEU A 370 28.23 16.49 6.43
N ALA A 371 29.29 16.91 5.74
CA ALA A 371 30.62 16.30 5.89
C ALA A 371 31.36 16.93 7.10
N PRO A 372 32.11 16.16 7.89
CA PRO A 372 32.99 16.71 8.92
C PRO A 372 34.25 17.32 8.29
N PRO A 373 34.81 18.42 8.86
CA PRO A 373 36.03 19.05 8.34
C PRO A 373 37.25 18.18 8.64
N SER A 374 38.09 17.98 7.63
CA SER A 374 39.41 17.34 7.74
C SER A 374 40.49 18.38 8.00
N SER A 375 41.25 18.24 9.08
CA SER A 375 42.45 19.04 9.37
C SER A 375 43.73 18.23 9.17
N GLN A 376 44.68 18.81 8.46
CA GLN A 376 46.08 18.36 8.38
C GLN A 376 46.95 19.16 9.36
N LEU A 377 48.06 18.52 9.76
CA LEU A 377 49.36 19.03 10.24
C LEU A 377 49.69 18.83 11.74
N TYR A 378 50.65 17.90 11.95
CA TYR A 378 51.83 17.84 12.85
C TYR A 378 51.77 18.56 14.22
N ALA A 379 52.01 17.93 15.38
CA ALA A 379 53.14 17.13 15.93
C ALA A 379 53.85 17.92 17.06
N ASP A 380 54.09 17.21 18.17
CA ASP A 380 54.98 17.47 19.32
C ASP A 380 54.68 18.58 20.36
N GLY A 381 54.58 18.13 21.62
CA GLY A 381 54.66 18.93 22.85
C GLY A 381 53.90 18.29 24.03
N PRO A 382 54.54 17.96 25.17
CA PRO A 382 53.88 17.40 26.34
C PRO A 382 53.33 18.49 27.28
N ASP A 383 52.35 18.09 28.11
CA ASP A 383 51.77 18.84 29.22
C ASP A 383 51.12 20.20 28.92
N ASN A 384 49.79 20.18 28.80
CA ASN A 384 48.92 21.05 29.59
C ASN A 384 47.50 20.49 29.62
N MET A 385 46.98 20.38 30.84
CA MET A 385 45.57 20.18 31.15
C MET A 385 44.78 21.38 30.62
N ASP A 386 43.95 21.16 29.61
CA ASP A 386 42.86 22.08 29.27
C ASP A 386 41.56 21.28 29.11
N GLU A 387 40.54 21.78 29.82
CA GLU A 387 39.25 21.17 30.10
C GLU A 387 38.45 20.87 28.82
N CYS A 388 38.15 19.59 28.57
CA CYS A 388 37.02 19.21 27.70
C CYS A 388 35.71 19.55 28.45
N PRO A 389 34.61 19.96 27.78
CA PRO A 389 33.33 20.16 28.46
C PRO A 389 32.89 18.84 29.11
N LEU A 390 32.98 18.79 30.44
CA LEU A 390 32.58 17.65 31.25
C LEU A 390 31.08 17.39 31.10
N GLY A 391 30.70 16.16 30.73
CA GLY A 391 29.44 15.57 31.20
C GLY A 391 28.35 15.20 30.19
N THR A 392 28.55 15.38 28.87
CA THR A 392 27.55 14.99 27.85
C THR A 392 27.88 13.61 27.26
N TYR A 393 26.88 12.73 27.25
CA TYR A 393 26.93 11.38 26.67
C TYR A 393 25.89 11.24 25.56
N PHE A 394 26.10 10.34 24.61
CA PHE A 394 25.09 9.97 23.61
C PHE A 394 24.43 8.66 23.96
N LEU A 395 23.12 8.59 23.74
CA LEU A 395 22.36 7.36 23.86
C LEU A 395 22.56 6.51 22.59
N VAL A 396 23.13 5.31 22.74
CA VAL A 396 23.52 4.46 21.61
C VAL A 396 23.01 3.02 21.80
N PRO A 397 22.77 2.29 20.70
CA PRO A 397 22.44 0.87 20.78
C PRO A 397 23.71 0.01 20.81
N VAL A 398 23.71 -1.07 21.59
CA VAL A 398 24.83 -2.01 21.68
C VAL A 398 24.35 -3.46 21.65
N LYS A 399 25.12 -4.34 20.98
CA LYS A 399 24.95 -5.79 21.09
C LYS A 399 25.79 -6.29 22.26
N SER A 400 25.16 -6.98 23.20
CA SER A 400 25.86 -7.61 24.32
C SER A 400 25.61 -9.12 24.30
N ASP A 401 26.68 -9.89 24.44
CA ASP A 401 26.59 -11.35 24.55
C ASP A 401 26.22 -11.80 25.97
N PHE A 402 26.57 -11.01 26.98
CA PHE A 402 26.30 -11.27 28.39
C PHE A 402 25.66 -10.04 29.06
N PRO A 403 24.40 -9.71 28.73
CA PRO A 403 23.73 -8.52 29.26
C PRO A 403 23.59 -8.55 30.79
N GLU A 404 23.58 -9.75 31.38
CA GLU A 404 23.45 -9.96 32.83
C GLU A 404 24.57 -9.32 33.64
N ALA A 405 25.80 -9.36 33.11
CA ALA A 405 27.00 -8.88 33.79
C ALA A 405 27.32 -7.40 33.46
N ASP A 406 26.71 -6.83 32.42
CA ASP A 406 27.04 -5.49 31.95
C ASP A 406 26.24 -4.40 32.67
N ARG A 407 26.93 -3.67 33.55
CA ARG A 407 26.35 -2.55 34.31
C ARG A 407 26.06 -1.31 33.45
N LYS A 408 26.63 -1.20 32.25
CA LYS A 408 26.38 -0.08 31.32
C LYS A 408 25.00 -0.15 30.65
N LEU A 409 24.31 -1.27 30.79
CA LEU A 409 22.96 -1.43 30.21
C LEU A 409 21.85 -1.03 31.20
N LEU A 410 22.22 -0.58 32.41
CA LEU A 410 21.29 -0.36 33.51
C LEU A 410 20.77 1.08 33.53
N PHE A 411 19.45 1.19 33.61
CA PHE A 411 18.73 2.44 33.80
C PHE A 411 17.84 2.36 35.04
N THR A 412 17.67 3.47 35.74
CA THR A 412 16.72 3.63 36.83
C THR A 412 15.53 4.47 36.38
N LEU A 413 14.33 4.08 36.81
CA LEU A 413 13.09 4.81 36.54
C LEU A 413 12.74 5.72 37.72
N ASP A 414 12.85 7.03 37.54
CA ASP A 414 12.35 8.03 38.50
C ASP A 414 10.95 8.51 38.08
N PRO A 415 9.99 8.60 39.00
CA PRO A 415 8.62 8.96 38.66
C PRO A 415 8.50 10.46 38.32
N GLY A 416 7.71 10.76 37.29
CA GLY A 416 7.38 12.13 36.86
C GLY A 416 6.66 12.94 37.95
N ILE A 417 5.81 12.25 38.73
CA ILE A 417 4.95 12.76 39.81
C ILE A 417 5.15 11.84 41.03
N MET A 418 5.05 12.34 42.27
CA MET A 418 5.19 11.49 43.45
C MET A 418 4.27 10.25 43.38
N PRO A 419 4.83 9.03 43.46
CA PRO A 419 4.05 7.81 43.27
C PRO A 419 3.30 7.47 44.56
N MET A 420 2.04 7.03 44.42
CA MET A 420 1.24 6.53 45.55
C MET A 420 1.63 5.11 45.98
N ASN A 421 2.17 4.32 45.04
CA ASN A 421 2.57 2.92 45.24
C ASN A 421 4.04 2.71 44.85
N LYS A 422 4.64 1.62 45.35
CA LYS A 422 6.03 1.24 45.02
C LYS A 422 6.16 0.70 43.59
N ASP A 423 5.10 0.13 43.04
CA ASP A 423 5.09 -0.45 41.70
C ASP A 423 4.93 0.63 40.63
N VAL A 424 5.42 0.35 39.42
CA VAL A 424 5.35 1.25 38.25
C VAL A 424 4.11 0.90 37.42
N PRO A 425 3.08 1.77 37.37
CA PRO A 425 1.93 1.56 36.49
C PRO A 425 2.32 1.56 35.00
N SER A 426 1.59 0.80 34.20
CA SER A 426 1.82 0.64 32.76
C SER A 426 1.78 1.93 31.94
N LYS A 427 1.06 2.96 32.41
CA LYS A 427 0.92 4.28 31.77
C LYS A 427 1.52 5.40 32.61
N SER A 428 2.78 5.25 32.99
CA SER A 428 3.48 6.21 33.85
C SER A 428 4.37 7.15 33.05
N TYR A 429 4.52 8.37 33.56
CA TYR A 429 5.58 9.29 33.11
C TYR A 429 6.84 9.03 33.94
N VAL A 430 7.93 8.69 33.25
CA VAL A 430 9.20 8.30 33.86
C VAL A 430 10.33 9.18 33.34
N ARG A 431 11.31 9.39 34.21
CA ARG A 431 12.63 9.93 33.84
C ARG A 431 13.61 8.78 33.86
N LEU A 432 14.45 8.71 32.84
CA LEU A 432 15.46 7.67 32.69
C LEU A 432 16.80 8.24 33.18
N GLN A 433 17.40 7.57 34.16
CA GLN A 433 18.77 7.84 34.60
C GLN A 433 19.64 6.63 34.28
N HIS A 434 20.81 6.87 33.68
CA HIS A 434 21.77 5.83 33.34
C HIS A 434 22.70 5.57 34.53
N GLU A 435 22.83 4.32 34.97
CA GLU A 435 23.52 3.99 36.22
C GLU A 435 25.03 4.20 36.13
N ALA A 436 25.66 3.75 35.03
CA ALA A 436 27.12 3.78 34.94
C ALA A 436 27.72 5.19 34.85
N THR A 437 26.94 6.17 34.36
CA THR A 437 27.37 7.57 34.22
C THR A 437 26.69 8.50 35.22
N GLY A 438 25.61 8.07 35.88
CA GLY A 438 24.78 8.90 36.74
C GLY A 438 23.97 9.98 36.00
N THR A 439 23.98 10.00 34.66
CA THR A 439 23.37 11.04 33.83
C THR A 439 21.90 10.77 33.51
N TRP A 440 21.15 11.84 33.28
CA TRP A 440 19.73 11.81 32.89
C TRP A 440 19.60 11.87 31.37
N VAL A 441 18.63 11.13 30.81
CA VAL A 441 18.39 11.10 29.36
C VAL A 441 17.61 12.34 28.92
N HIS A 442 18.13 13.03 27.91
CA HIS A 442 17.61 14.28 27.38
C HIS A 442 17.42 14.32 25.87
N ALA A 443 16.42 15.06 25.41
CA ALA A 443 16.20 15.30 23.98
C ALA A 443 16.93 16.56 23.52
N THR A 444 17.63 16.49 22.39
CA THR A 444 18.25 17.68 21.78
C THR A 444 17.22 18.52 21.01
N SER A 445 17.50 19.81 20.81
CA SER A 445 16.60 20.68 20.04
C SER A 445 16.55 20.26 18.58
N ALA A 446 15.34 19.98 18.09
CA ALA A 446 15.06 19.63 16.70
C ALA A 446 15.28 20.79 15.70
N THR A 447 15.39 22.03 16.18
CA THR A 447 15.59 23.22 15.31
C THR A 447 17.00 23.30 14.76
N GLU A 448 17.97 22.67 15.42
CA GLU A 448 19.38 22.73 15.05
C GLU A 448 19.77 21.54 14.17
N LYS A 449 20.25 21.80 12.95
CA LYS A 449 20.64 20.73 12.01
C LYS A 449 21.76 19.81 12.55
N GLN A 450 22.64 20.32 13.40
CA GLN A 450 23.72 19.54 14.03
C GLN A 450 23.21 18.44 14.98
N ASN A 451 22.00 18.62 15.50
CA ASN A 451 21.35 17.70 16.43
C ASN A 451 20.56 16.60 15.71
N LEU A 452 20.59 16.56 14.37
CA LEU A 452 19.93 15.55 13.56
C LEU A 452 20.94 14.50 13.08
N TYR A 453 20.53 13.24 13.05
CA TYR A 453 21.24 12.16 12.35
C TYR A 453 20.94 12.16 10.85
N TYR A 454 19.68 12.43 10.48
CA TYR A 454 19.19 12.37 9.11
C TYR A 454 17.99 13.29 8.94
N SER A 455 17.84 13.91 7.78
CA SER A 455 16.67 14.69 7.36
C SER A 455 16.53 14.60 5.84
N SER A 456 15.30 14.55 5.33
CA SER A 456 15.03 14.47 3.88
C SER A 456 13.73 15.20 3.53
N LYS A 457 13.46 15.39 2.23
CA LYS A 457 12.18 15.99 1.77
C LYS A 457 10.94 15.27 2.32
N ASN A 458 11.05 13.98 2.59
CA ASN A 458 9.94 13.15 3.07
C ASN A 458 9.92 12.96 4.60
N GLU A 459 10.98 13.37 5.31
CA GLU A 459 11.15 13.10 6.75
C GLU A 459 11.79 14.29 7.46
N LYS A 460 11.06 14.88 8.42
CA LYS A 460 11.44 16.14 9.12
C LYS A 460 12.80 16.07 9.81
N GLY A 461 13.13 14.93 10.41
CA GLY A 461 14.44 14.74 11.04
C GLY A 461 14.48 13.60 12.06
N TRP A 462 15.68 13.05 12.25
CA TRP A 462 16.01 12.07 13.31
C TRP A 462 16.80 12.78 14.39
N VAL A 463 16.14 13.14 15.50
CA VAL A 463 16.74 13.98 16.56
C VAL A 463 17.59 13.13 17.50
N ARG A 464 18.80 13.61 17.81
CA ARG A 464 19.74 12.96 18.72
C ARG A 464 19.23 12.99 20.16
N VAL A 465 19.54 11.93 20.90
CA VAL A 465 19.25 11.83 22.33
C VAL A 465 20.57 11.80 23.08
N ILE A 466 20.71 12.69 24.05
CA ILE A 466 21.91 12.86 24.87
C ILE A 466 21.63 12.43 26.30
N CYS A 467 22.67 12.27 27.11
CA CYS A 467 22.54 12.12 28.55
C CYS A 467 23.48 13.10 29.25
N GLU A 468 22.94 13.90 30.18
CA GLU A 468 23.66 14.96 30.88
C GLU A 468 23.45 14.87 32.40
N ASN A 469 24.32 15.52 33.18
CA ASN A 469 24.21 15.51 34.65
C ASN A 469 23.01 16.31 35.17
N ASN A 470 22.49 17.26 34.37
CA ASN A 470 21.45 18.18 34.81
C ASN A 470 20.06 17.57 34.69
N ARG A 471 19.40 17.34 35.83
CA ARG A 471 17.99 16.93 35.85
C ARG A 471 17.10 18.05 35.32
N VAL A 472 16.37 17.79 34.23
CA VAL A 472 15.36 18.70 33.66
C VAL A 472 13.97 18.12 33.88
N ASP A 473 13.14 18.79 34.69
CA ASP A 473 11.84 18.23 35.11
C ASP A 473 10.82 18.05 33.99
N LYS A 474 10.96 18.81 32.89
CA LYS A 474 10.09 18.75 31.71
C LYS A 474 10.37 17.55 30.79
N GLU A 475 11.54 16.94 30.91
CA GLU A 475 11.97 15.85 30.02
C GLU A 475 11.56 14.51 30.61
N THR A 476 10.31 14.14 30.30
CA THR A 476 9.68 12.91 30.77
C THR A 476 9.27 12.03 29.58
N PHE A 477 9.46 10.72 29.74
CA PHE A 477 9.00 9.69 28.82
C PHE A 477 7.73 9.07 29.37
N ALA A 478 6.64 9.05 28.61
CA ALA A 478 5.49 8.22 28.92
C ALA A 478 5.77 6.78 28.48
N LEU A 479 5.61 5.83 29.40
CA LEU A 479 5.55 4.41 29.08
C LEU A 479 4.18 4.12 28.47
N LEU A 480 4.17 3.70 27.20
CA LEU A 480 2.93 3.27 26.54
C LEU A 480 2.97 1.76 26.32
N PRO A 481 2.06 0.98 26.94
CA PRO A 481 2.04 -0.46 26.78
C PRO A 481 1.61 -0.85 25.37
N VAL A 482 2.17 -1.93 24.87
CA VAL A 482 1.92 -2.46 23.52
C VAL A 482 1.06 -3.72 23.63
N GLN A 483 0.14 -3.91 22.68
CA GLN A 483 -0.73 -5.08 22.69
C GLN A 483 0.08 -6.36 22.39
N PRO A 484 -0.15 -7.47 23.12
CA PRO A 484 0.57 -8.72 22.89
C PRO A 484 0.45 -9.26 21.45
N ASN A 485 -0.65 -8.96 20.75
CA ASN A 485 -0.83 -9.34 19.36
C ASN A 485 0.17 -8.65 18.43
N GLU A 486 0.48 -7.37 18.66
CA GLU A 486 1.44 -6.63 17.83
C GLU A 486 2.86 -7.17 18.03
N VAL A 487 3.22 -7.51 19.27
CA VAL A 487 4.50 -8.14 19.62
C VAL A 487 4.64 -9.49 18.91
N ARG A 488 3.61 -10.33 18.97
CA ARG A 488 3.60 -11.64 18.27
C ARG A 488 3.67 -11.50 16.76
N ASP A 489 2.97 -10.53 16.18
CA ASP A 489 3.02 -10.26 14.75
C ASP A 489 4.45 -9.86 14.33
N LEU A 490 5.17 -9.06 15.14
CA LEU A 490 6.58 -8.69 14.88
C LEU A 490 7.52 -9.88 15.04
N ASP A 491 7.38 -10.66 16.11
CA ASP A 491 8.19 -11.87 16.33
C ASP A 491 8.04 -12.83 15.14
N PHE A 492 6.82 -13.04 14.66
CA PHE A 492 6.55 -13.85 13.46
C PHE A 492 7.27 -13.30 12.23
N ALA A 493 7.20 -11.99 11.96
CA ALA A 493 7.87 -11.39 10.80
C ALA A 493 9.40 -11.51 10.89
N ASN A 494 9.98 -11.34 12.08
CA ASN A 494 11.42 -11.50 12.32
C ASN A 494 11.88 -12.94 12.13
N ASP A 495 11.12 -13.90 12.68
CA ASP A 495 11.43 -15.32 12.55
C ASP A 495 11.26 -15.81 11.12
N ALA A 496 10.22 -15.35 10.40
CA ALA A 496 10.03 -15.61 8.98
C ALA A 496 11.18 -15.06 8.13
N CYS A 497 11.60 -13.81 8.37
CA CYS A 497 12.73 -13.20 7.66
C CYS A 497 14.03 -14.00 7.89
N ARG A 498 14.30 -14.40 9.14
CA ARG A 498 15.48 -15.19 9.50
C ARG A 498 15.47 -16.58 8.86
N ALA A 499 14.33 -17.27 8.89
CA ALA A 499 14.16 -18.58 8.29
C ALA A 499 14.36 -18.56 6.76
N LEU A 500 13.74 -17.60 6.06
CA LEU A 500 13.94 -17.39 4.63
C LEU A 500 15.41 -17.09 4.29
N ARG A 501 16.05 -16.20 5.05
CA ARG A 501 17.47 -15.85 4.85
C ARG A 501 18.39 -17.06 5.04
N ASN A 502 18.12 -17.91 6.03
CA ASN A 502 18.89 -19.14 6.26
C ASN A 502 18.70 -20.15 5.12
N PHE A 503 17.47 -20.32 4.64
CA PHE A 503 17.19 -21.19 3.50
C PHE A 503 17.87 -20.69 2.21
N ILE A 504 17.83 -19.38 1.94
CA ILE A 504 18.54 -18.77 0.81
C ILE A 504 20.05 -19.00 0.91
N ARG A 505 20.62 -18.91 2.13
CA ARG A 505 22.04 -19.22 2.36
C ARG A 505 22.35 -20.69 2.06
N HIS A 506 21.47 -21.61 2.45
CA HIS A 506 21.57 -23.04 2.16
C HIS A 506 21.50 -23.33 0.66
N ILE A 507 20.64 -22.64 -0.08
CA ILE A 507 20.63 -22.72 -1.55
C ILE A 507 21.97 -22.26 -2.12
N LYS A 508 22.55 -21.18 -1.60
CA LYS A 508 23.82 -20.60 -2.12
C LYS A 508 25.08 -21.41 -1.76
N SER A 509 25.08 -22.21 -0.69
CA SER A 509 26.27 -22.91 -0.17
C SER A 509 26.69 -24.17 -0.95
N GLY A 510 25.96 -24.56 -2.00
CA GLY A 510 26.28 -25.76 -2.79
C GLY A 510 25.75 -27.08 -2.21
N ASP A 511 25.31 -27.10 -0.95
CA ASP A 511 24.82 -28.31 -0.26
C ASP A 511 23.51 -28.87 -0.88
N PRO A 512 23.26 -30.19 -0.81
CA PRO A 512 22.01 -30.75 -1.31
C PRO A 512 20.80 -30.20 -0.53
N VAL A 513 19.82 -29.65 -1.24
CA VAL A 513 18.57 -29.17 -0.64
C VAL A 513 17.62 -30.35 -0.48
N THR A 514 17.25 -30.67 0.76
CA THR A 514 16.34 -31.79 1.06
C THR A 514 14.88 -31.41 0.79
N LYS A 515 14.04 -32.40 0.46
CA LYS A 515 12.58 -32.19 0.29
C LYS A 515 11.93 -31.60 1.55
N GLU A 516 12.42 -32.00 2.73
CA GLU A 516 11.89 -31.51 4.00
C GLU A 516 12.15 -30.01 4.20
N ALA A 517 13.35 -29.52 3.89
CA ALA A 517 13.66 -28.08 3.98
C ALA A 517 12.80 -27.23 3.04
N ILE A 518 12.49 -27.74 1.84
CA ILE A 518 11.60 -27.06 0.89
C ILE A 518 10.16 -27.03 1.44
N ASN A 519 9.66 -28.16 1.97
CA ASN A 519 8.31 -28.24 2.54
C ASN A 519 8.14 -27.31 3.75
N VAL A 520 9.15 -27.19 4.61
CA VAL A 520 9.15 -26.21 5.72
C VAL A 520 9.06 -24.78 5.19
N THR A 521 9.78 -24.47 4.11
CA THR A 521 9.76 -23.15 3.49
C THR A 521 8.40 -22.85 2.83
N ILE A 522 7.80 -23.82 2.16
CA ILE A 522 6.44 -23.72 1.58
C ILE A 522 5.40 -23.46 2.69
N GLN A 523 5.50 -24.19 3.81
CA GLN A 523 4.62 -23.99 4.95
C GLN A 523 4.81 -22.59 5.55
N LEU A 524 6.05 -22.10 5.65
CA LEU A 524 6.33 -20.74 6.12
C LEU A 524 5.71 -19.67 5.19
N LEU A 525 5.88 -19.80 3.88
CA LEU A 525 5.27 -18.88 2.90
C LEU A 525 3.74 -18.90 2.98
N THR A 526 3.16 -20.08 3.19
CA THR A 526 1.72 -20.25 3.42
C THR A 526 1.25 -19.51 4.67
N GLU A 527 1.96 -19.66 5.79
CA GLU A 527 1.66 -18.92 7.02
C GLU A 527 1.85 -17.40 6.82
N CYS A 528 2.82 -16.95 6.01
CA CYS A 528 2.97 -15.54 5.65
C CYS A 528 1.77 -15.01 4.83
N ILE A 529 1.18 -15.82 3.96
CA ILE A 529 -0.04 -15.46 3.23
C ILE A 529 -1.19 -15.29 4.21
N TYR A 530 -1.46 -16.28 5.07
CA TYR A 530 -2.52 -16.18 6.08
C TYR A 530 -2.31 -15.02 7.06
N PHE A 531 -1.06 -14.71 7.38
CA PHE A 531 -0.69 -13.56 8.18
C PHE A 531 -1.16 -12.24 7.54
N VAL A 532 -0.88 -12.04 6.25
CA VAL A 532 -1.28 -10.81 5.51
C VAL A 532 -2.78 -10.75 5.28
N THR A 533 -3.40 -11.87 4.88
CA THR A 533 -4.84 -11.92 4.58
C THR A 533 -5.70 -11.92 5.85
N SER A 534 -5.10 -12.12 7.02
CA SER A 534 -5.80 -12.25 8.31
C SER A 534 -6.87 -13.34 8.32
N THR A 535 -6.70 -14.36 7.48
CA THR A 535 -7.64 -15.48 7.36
C THR A 535 -7.52 -16.38 8.59
N LYS A 536 -8.62 -16.57 9.33
CA LYS A 536 -8.63 -17.43 10.53
C LYS A 536 -8.70 -18.93 10.20
N ASN A 537 -9.10 -19.28 8.98
CA ASN A 537 -9.26 -20.65 8.53
C ASN A 537 -8.07 -21.06 7.64
N HIS A 538 -7.08 -21.72 8.23
CA HIS A 538 -5.89 -22.25 7.51
C HIS A 538 -6.22 -23.45 6.60
N MET A 539 -7.51 -23.75 6.36
CA MET A 539 -7.99 -24.79 5.45
C MET A 539 -8.33 -24.25 4.05
N MET A 540 -8.35 -22.92 3.86
CA MET A 540 -8.55 -22.31 2.54
C MET A 540 -7.26 -22.33 1.73
N ASP A 541 -7.34 -22.69 0.45
CA ASP A 541 -6.19 -22.67 -0.47
C ASP A 541 -5.52 -21.27 -0.45
N PRO A 542 -4.23 -21.17 -0.06
CA PRO A 542 -3.50 -19.90 0.00
C PRO A 542 -3.45 -19.16 -1.33
N LEU A 543 -3.57 -19.86 -2.46
CA LEU A 543 -3.45 -19.28 -3.80
C LEU A 543 -4.76 -18.63 -4.30
N ARG A 544 -5.91 -19.00 -3.71
CA ARG A 544 -7.25 -18.62 -4.20
C ARG A 544 -8.08 -17.82 -3.20
N ILE A 545 -7.43 -17.09 -2.29
CA ILE A 545 -8.12 -16.19 -1.35
C ILE A 545 -8.58 -14.94 -2.12
N THR A 546 -9.90 -14.74 -2.27
CA THR A 546 -10.51 -13.58 -2.94
C THR A 546 -11.11 -12.59 -1.95
N ASP A 547 -11.83 -13.07 -0.93
CA ASP A 547 -12.50 -12.24 0.08
C ASP A 547 -11.69 -12.20 1.38
N PHE A 548 -10.85 -11.17 1.54
CA PHE A 548 -10.09 -10.96 2.76
C PHE A 548 -9.97 -9.48 3.14
N ASN A 549 -9.75 -9.21 4.42
CA ASN A 549 -9.58 -7.86 4.93
C ASN A 549 -8.10 -7.62 5.29
N PRO A 550 -7.31 -6.96 4.41
CA PRO A 550 -5.88 -6.75 4.64
C PRO A 550 -5.62 -5.87 5.86
N SER A 551 -4.75 -6.34 6.76
CA SER A 551 -4.24 -5.50 7.85
C SER A 551 -3.06 -4.66 7.37
N ARG A 552 -3.23 -3.33 7.37
CA ARG A 552 -2.18 -2.37 6.99
C ARG A 552 -0.92 -2.52 7.85
N ASP A 553 -1.07 -2.83 9.13
CA ASP A 553 0.05 -2.98 10.06
C ASP A 553 0.87 -4.24 9.76
N ARG A 554 0.20 -5.36 9.46
CA ARG A 554 0.88 -6.61 9.04
C ARG A 554 1.56 -6.48 7.69
N GLN A 555 0.90 -5.85 6.72
CA GLN A 555 1.50 -5.53 5.42
C GLN A 555 2.73 -4.63 5.55
N LYS A 556 2.67 -3.63 6.43
CA LYS A 556 3.79 -2.73 6.76
C LYS A 556 4.94 -3.50 7.41
N LEU A 557 4.62 -4.43 8.31
CA LEU A 557 5.59 -5.21 9.07
C LEU A 557 6.44 -6.12 8.17
N LEU A 558 5.81 -6.83 7.22
CA LEU A 558 6.54 -7.67 6.26
C LEU A 558 7.54 -6.87 5.40
N ARG A 559 7.22 -5.61 5.09
CA ARG A 559 8.15 -4.70 4.39
C ARG A 559 9.24 -4.19 5.33
N GLU A 560 8.88 -3.70 6.52
CA GLU A 560 9.83 -3.10 7.47
C GLU A 560 10.84 -4.10 8.04
N GLN A 561 10.46 -5.38 8.17
CA GLN A 561 11.33 -6.48 8.62
C GLN A 561 11.98 -7.24 7.46
N GLU A 562 12.00 -6.67 6.25
CA GLU A 562 12.68 -7.21 5.05
C GLU A 562 12.17 -8.58 4.57
N VAL A 563 11.02 -9.06 5.04
CA VAL A 563 10.45 -10.35 4.58
C VAL A 563 10.22 -10.31 3.07
N LEU A 564 9.65 -9.22 2.55
CA LEU A 564 9.42 -9.05 1.11
C LEU A 564 10.73 -9.02 0.30
N ASP A 565 11.81 -8.43 0.84
CA ASP A 565 13.14 -8.45 0.20
C ASP A 565 13.71 -9.88 0.17
N GLN A 566 13.53 -10.67 1.23
CA GLN A 566 13.93 -12.07 1.23
C GLN A 566 13.11 -12.90 0.23
N VAL A 567 11.82 -12.60 0.04
CA VAL A 567 10.99 -13.25 -1.00
C VAL A 567 11.54 -12.98 -2.41
N PHE A 568 11.92 -11.74 -2.73
CA PHE A 568 12.59 -11.44 -4.01
C PHE A 568 13.95 -12.13 -4.14
N GLN A 569 14.72 -12.24 -3.06
CA GLN A 569 15.98 -13.00 -3.07
C GLN A 569 15.74 -14.50 -3.28
N LEU A 570 14.67 -15.06 -2.73
CA LEU A 570 14.27 -16.46 -2.93
C LEU A 570 13.86 -16.75 -4.37
N LEU A 571 13.14 -15.83 -5.02
CA LEU A 571 12.79 -15.94 -6.45
C LEU A 571 14.03 -15.94 -7.36
N LYS A 572 15.17 -15.41 -6.90
CA LYS A 572 16.43 -15.36 -7.65
C LYS A 572 17.42 -16.47 -7.31
N ALA A 573 17.51 -16.84 -6.03
CA ALA A 573 18.58 -17.69 -5.52
C ALA A 573 18.75 -19.03 -6.27
N PRO A 574 17.69 -19.74 -6.70
CA PRO A 574 17.83 -20.99 -7.46
C PRO A 574 18.54 -20.85 -8.82
N PHE A 575 18.51 -19.66 -9.44
CA PHE A 575 19.11 -19.39 -10.75
C PHE A 575 20.52 -18.79 -10.67
N MET A 576 21.04 -18.55 -9.46
CA MET A 576 22.37 -17.96 -9.26
C MET A 576 23.44 -19.06 -9.12
N PRO A 577 24.70 -18.79 -9.53
CA PRO A 577 25.80 -19.72 -9.32
C PRO A 577 26.01 -20.03 -7.83
N ARG A 578 26.30 -21.29 -7.50
CA ARG A 578 26.43 -21.77 -6.12
C ARG A 578 27.90 -21.79 -5.71
N GLN A 579 28.18 -21.45 -4.45
CA GLN A 579 29.54 -21.45 -3.90
C GLN A 579 29.86 -22.83 -3.32
N GLY A 580 30.86 -23.53 -3.85
CA GLY A 580 31.33 -24.84 -3.35
C GLY A 580 32.81 -25.07 -3.66
N LEU A 581 33.41 -26.12 -3.09
CA LEU A 581 34.82 -26.51 -3.31
C LEU A 581 35.13 -26.84 -4.80
N THR A 582 34.10 -27.12 -5.58
CA THR A 582 34.10 -27.21 -7.04
C THR A 582 33.06 -26.22 -7.58
N GLU A 583 33.28 -25.59 -8.74
CA GLU A 583 32.25 -24.74 -9.36
C GLU A 583 30.98 -25.57 -9.65
N ILE A 584 29.97 -25.44 -8.80
CA ILE A 584 28.66 -26.08 -8.97
C ILE A 584 27.76 -25.07 -9.69
N GLY A 585 27.17 -25.50 -10.82
CA GLY A 585 26.20 -24.70 -11.58
C GLY A 585 24.97 -24.29 -10.75
N PRO A 586 24.12 -23.39 -11.28
CA PRO A 586 22.88 -23.01 -10.63
C PRO A 586 21.96 -24.22 -10.42
N LEU A 587 21.02 -24.13 -9.47
CA LEU A 587 20.08 -25.23 -9.17
C LEU A 587 19.07 -25.41 -10.31
N LEU A 588 18.70 -24.30 -10.96
CA LEU A 588 17.91 -24.24 -12.18
C LEU A 588 18.63 -23.34 -13.19
N SER A 589 18.77 -23.77 -14.43
CA SER A 589 19.49 -22.97 -15.45
C SER A 589 18.60 -21.88 -16.05
N SER A 590 17.28 -22.10 -16.09
CA SER A 590 16.32 -21.10 -16.55
C SER A 590 14.94 -21.30 -15.89
N PRO A 591 14.09 -20.26 -15.82
CA PRO A 591 12.71 -20.39 -15.35
C PRO A 591 11.86 -21.41 -16.13
N SER A 592 12.26 -21.76 -17.36
CA SER A 592 11.57 -22.78 -18.17
C SER A 592 11.65 -24.19 -17.56
N GLU A 593 12.71 -24.48 -16.79
CA GLU A 593 12.88 -25.77 -16.11
C GLU A 593 11.87 -25.98 -14.97
N LEU A 594 11.16 -24.93 -14.53
CA LEU A 594 10.06 -25.02 -13.55
C LEU A 594 8.81 -25.73 -14.13
N GLY A 595 8.71 -25.85 -15.46
CA GLY A 595 7.63 -26.59 -16.12
C GLY A 595 7.80 -28.12 -16.02
N GLU A 596 8.94 -28.61 -15.56
CA GLU A 596 9.22 -30.04 -15.46
C GLU A 596 8.66 -30.65 -14.16
N ALA A 597 8.06 -31.85 -14.23
CA ALA A 597 7.44 -32.52 -13.07
C ALA A 597 8.38 -32.72 -11.86
N ARG A 598 9.70 -32.82 -12.09
CA ARG A 598 10.69 -32.92 -11.00
C ARG A 598 10.82 -31.64 -10.16
N ASN A 599 10.45 -30.50 -10.73
CA ASN A 599 10.59 -29.16 -10.16
C ASN A 599 9.25 -28.56 -9.71
N GLU A 600 8.17 -29.34 -9.72
CA GLU A 600 6.82 -28.89 -9.34
C GLU A 600 6.78 -28.25 -7.94
N VAL A 601 7.55 -28.79 -7.00
CA VAL A 601 7.67 -28.24 -5.63
C VAL A 601 8.25 -26.82 -5.64
N PHE A 602 9.22 -26.52 -6.51
CA PHE A 602 9.76 -25.17 -6.70
C PHE A 602 8.75 -24.25 -7.39
N LYS A 603 7.98 -24.78 -8.36
CA LYS A 603 6.87 -24.03 -8.99
C LYS A 603 5.84 -23.60 -7.96
N THR A 604 5.38 -24.51 -7.09
CA THR A 604 4.46 -24.19 -5.99
C THR A 604 5.05 -23.15 -5.04
N MET A 605 6.32 -23.29 -4.67
CA MET A 605 7.01 -22.32 -3.81
C MET A 605 7.01 -20.91 -4.43
N PHE A 606 7.24 -20.79 -5.74
CA PHE A 606 7.26 -19.51 -6.45
C PHE A 606 5.85 -18.92 -6.60
N GLN A 607 4.84 -19.74 -6.88
CA GLN A 607 3.44 -19.31 -6.89
C GLN A 607 3.00 -18.74 -5.54
N LEU A 608 3.45 -19.34 -4.43
CA LEU A 608 3.23 -18.81 -3.08
C LEU A 608 3.97 -17.48 -2.86
N CYS A 609 5.21 -17.35 -3.34
CA CYS A 609 5.94 -16.08 -3.30
C CYS A 609 5.19 -14.95 -4.02
N TYR A 610 4.74 -15.18 -5.25
CA TYR A 610 3.98 -14.20 -6.02
C TYR A 610 2.61 -13.90 -5.39
N SER A 611 1.93 -14.92 -4.87
CA SER A 611 0.68 -14.71 -4.12
C SER A 611 0.89 -13.85 -2.88
N LEU A 612 1.95 -14.09 -2.11
CA LEU A 612 2.31 -13.25 -0.96
C LEU A 612 2.57 -11.80 -1.38
N LEU A 613 3.30 -11.58 -2.48
CA LEU A 613 3.52 -10.25 -3.04
C LEU A 613 2.19 -9.59 -3.46
N ARG A 614 1.31 -10.32 -4.16
CA ARG A 614 -0.02 -9.86 -4.60
C ARG A 614 -0.90 -9.46 -3.43
N TYR A 615 -0.93 -10.23 -2.35
CA TYR A 615 -1.72 -9.92 -1.15
C TYR A 615 -1.11 -8.78 -0.31
N SER A 616 0.22 -8.65 -0.30
CA SER A 616 0.92 -7.62 0.47
C SER A 616 0.68 -6.20 -0.04
N GLN A 617 0.36 -6.02 -1.33
CA GLN A 617 0.19 -4.71 -1.95
C GLN A 617 -1.25 -4.17 -1.89
N VAL A 618 -2.26 -5.04 -1.73
CA VAL A 618 -3.68 -4.69 -1.83
C VAL A 618 -4.01 -3.49 -0.94
N SER A 619 -4.54 -2.43 -1.57
CA SER A 619 -4.94 -1.17 -0.93
C SER A 619 -3.85 -0.46 -0.12
N TYR A 620 -2.56 -0.77 -0.36
CA TYR A 620 -1.45 -0.17 0.39
C TYR A 620 -0.32 0.38 -0.50
N ARG A 621 -0.42 1.68 -0.78
CA ARG A 621 0.47 2.44 -1.68
C ARG A 621 1.98 2.26 -1.43
N LYS A 622 2.42 2.22 -0.17
CA LYS A 622 3.86 2.06 0.15
C LYS A 622 4.41 0.71 -0.27
N ASN A 623 3.60 -0.36 -0.19
CA ASN A 623 3.98 -1.67 -0.70
C ASN A 623 3.96 -1.68 -2.23
N GLN A 624 2.98 -1.04 -2.86
CA GLN A 624 2.96 -0.90 -4.33
C GLN A 624 4.23 -0.21 -4.86
N GLU A 625 4.64 0.90 -4.25
CA GLU A 625 5.87 1.63 -4.62
C GLU A 625 7.12 0.76 -4.43
N PHE A 626 7.21 0.02 -3.32
CA PHE A 626 8.32 -0.92 -3.06
C PHE A 626 8.39 -2.07 -4.08
N LEU A 627 7.24 -2.67 -4.44
CA LEU A 627 7.19 -3.72 -5.46
C LEU A 627 7.54 -3.18 -6.85
N ALA A 628 7.08 -1.97 -7.18
CA ALA A 628 7.34 -1.30 -8.46
C ALA A 628 8.84 -1.10 -8.73
N GLU A 629 9.64 -0.81 -7.69
CA GLU A 629 11.10 -0.71 -7.83
C GLU A 629 11.78 -2.04 -8.25
N LYS A 630 11.12 -3.18 -8.03
CA LYS A 630 11.63 -4.52 -8.34
C LYS A 630 11.00 -5.12 -9.61
N PHE A 631 10.25 -4.36 -10.40
CA PHE A 631 9.55 -4.86 -11.59
C PHE A 631 10.45 -5.55 -12.61
N GLY A 632 11.69 -5.08 -12.80
CA GLY A 632 12.63 -5.78 -13.68
C GLY A 632 12.85 -7.25 -13.27
N GLN A 633 12.76 -7.59 -11.99
CA GLN A 633 12.87 -8.97 -11.49
C GLN A 633 11.60 -9.78 -11.73
N ILE A 634 10.43 -9.14 -11.61
CA ILE A 634 9.14 -9.79 -11.89
C ILE A 634 9.03 -10.08 -13.39
N GLN A 635 9.48 -9.15 -14.24
CA GLN A 635 9.45 -9.25 -15.70
C GLN A 635 10.21 -10.47 -16.24
N GLU A 636 11.37 -10.81 -15.66
CA GLU A 636 12.18 -11.96 -16.06
C GLU A 636 11.45 -13.31 -15.90
N GLN A 637 10.40 -13.36 -15.08
CA GLN A 637 9.67 -14.58 -14.72
C GLN A 637 8.22 -14.62 -15.23
N ILE A 638 7.81 -13.67 -16.07
CA ILE A 638 6.46 -13.69 -16.66
C ILE A 638 6.39 -14.74 -17.77
N GLY A 639 5.29 -15.49 -17.80
CA GLY A 639 4.99 -16.51 -18.83
C GLY A 639 5.32 -17.94 -18.43
N PHE A 640 5.74 -18.17 -17.19
CA PHE A 640 6.07 -19.50 -16.65
C PHE A 640 4.99 -20.05 -15.69
N ASP A 641 3.78 -19.49 -15.72
CA ASP A 641 2.64 -19.90 -14.86
C ASP A 641 2.96 -19.81 -13.36
N LEU A 642 3.57 -18.68 -12.97
CA LEU A 642 4.02 -18.39 -11.60
C LEU A 642 3.16 -17.34 -10.89
N LEU A 643 2.12 -16.79 -11.54
CA LEU A 643 1.32 -15.64 -11.07
C LEU A 643 2.10 -14.30 -11.05
N ALA A 644 3.17 -14.20 -11.83
CA ALA A 644 3.98 -12.99 -11.94
C ALA A 644 3.20 -11.87 -12.64
N GLU A 645 2.46 -12.21 -13.68
CA GLU A 645 1.55 -11.34 -14.43
C GLU A 645 0.45 -10.74 -13.54
N ASP A 646 -0.27 -11.58 -12.80
CA ASP A 646 -1.34 -11.17 -11.88
C ASP A 646 -0.81 -10.26 -10.77
N THR A 647 0.41 -10.52 -10.30
CA THR A 647 1.05 -9.68 -9.29
C THR A 647 1.39 -8.31 -9.86
N MET A 648 1.90 -8.24 -11.08
CA MET A 648 2.30 -6.98 -11.71
C MET A 648 1.09 -6.11 -12.05
N THR A 649 0.03 -6.68 -12.62
CA THR A 649 -1.21 -5.95 -12.90
C THR A 649 -1.89 -5.49 -11.61
N ALA A 650 -1.93 -6.33 -10.57
CA ALA A 650 -2.50 -5.93 -9.28
C ALA A 650 -1.75 -4.76 -8.61
N VAL A 651 -0.43 -4.65 -8.79
CA VAL A 651 0.37 -3.51 -8.28
C VAL A 651 0.09 -2.22 -9.07
N LEU A 652 -0.10 -2.34 -10.38
CA LEU A 652 -0.30 -1.21 -11.30
C LEU A 652 -1.75 -0.69 -11.33
N HIS A 653 -2.71 -1.56 -11.02
CA HIS A 653 -4.14 -1.25 -11.04
C HIS A 653 -4.48 0.01 -10.22
N ASN A 654 -5.17 0.96 -10.85
CA ASN A 654 -5.63 2.21 -10.24
C ASN A 654 -4.53 3.15 -9.68
N ASN A 655 -3.30 3.09 -10.19
CA ASN A 655 -2.19 3.95 -9.78
C ASN A 655 -1.44 4.62 -10.97
N PRO A 656 -1.94 5.77 -11.48
CA PRO A 656 -1.40 6.40 -12.69
C PRO A 656 0.09 6.80 -12.56
N LYS A 657 0.52 7.21 -11.35
CA LYS A 657 1.91 7.59 -11.09
C LYS A 657 2.90 6.43 -11.22
N LEU A 658 2.48 5.21 -10.86
CA LEU A 658 3.33 4.04 -11.00
C LEU A 658 3.39 3.59 -12.45
N LEU A 659 2.24 3.60 -13.13
CA LEU A 659 2.13 3.30 -14.55
C LEU A 659 3.06 4.18 -15.39
N GLU A 660 2.99 5.50 -15.24
CA GLU A 660 3.81 6.44 -16.03
C GLU A 660 5.32 6.35 -15.73
N LYS A 661 5.69 5.94 -14.52
CA LYS A 661 7.09 5.89 -14.08
C LYS A 661 7.77 4.58 -14.44
N TYR A 662 7.07 3.46 -14.32
CA TYR A 662 7.65 2.13 -14.42
C TYR A 662 7.26 1.39 -15.70
N VAL A 663 6.10 1.66 -16.31
CA VAL A 663 5.73 1.03 -17.59
C VAL A 663 6.48 1.75 -18.73
N LYS A 664 7.13 0.95 -19.59
CA LYS A 664 8.00 1.38 -20.69
C LYS A 664 7.87 0.39 -21.84
N THR A 665 8.36 0.73 -23.02
CA THR A 665 8.27 -0.11 -24.23
C THR A 665 8.66 -1.58 -24.02
N PRO A 666 9.80 -1.91 -23.35
CA PRO A 666 10.18 -3.31 -23.15
C PRO A 666 9.20 -4.12 -22.31
N HIS A 667 8.44 -3.45 -21.41
CA HIS A 667 7.42 -4.11 -20.60
C HIS A 667 6.20 -4.47 -21.45
N VAL A 668 5.76 -3.55 -22.31
CA VAL A 668 4.62 -3.78 -23.23
C VAL A 668 4.98 -4.83 -24.28
N GLU A 669 6.19 -4.78 -24.84
CA GLU A 669 6.68 -5.79 -25.80
C GLU A 669 6.70 -7.19 -25.19
N ARG A 670 7.09 -7.33 -23.93
CA ARG A 670 7.06 -8.63 -23.24
C ARG A 670 5.63 -9.15 -23.05
N PHE A 671 4.66 -8.28 -22.75
CA PHE A 671 3.24 -8.67 -22.72
C PHE A 671 2.74 -9.13 -24.09
N VAL A 672 3.11 -8.43 -25.16
CA VAL A 672 2.79 -8.83 -26.53
C VAL A 672 3.38 -10.20 -26.88
N GLU A 673 4.61 -10.49 -26.46
CA GLU A 673 5.21 -11.83 -26.62
C GLU A 673 4.46 -12.92 -25.85
N LEU A 674 3.93 -12.60 -24.66
CA LEU A 674 3.13 -13.54 -23.86
C LEU A 674 1.80 -13.86 -24.51
N VAL A 675 1.13 -12.83 -25.05
CA VAL A 675 -0.08 -12.99 -25.85
C VAL A 675 0.21 -13.88 -27.06
N ARG A 676 1.33 -13.65 -27.76
CA ARG A 676 1.75 -14.46 -28.92
C ARG A 676 1.99 -15.93 -28.57
N ASN A 677 2.63 -16.21 -27.44
CA ASN A 677 3.03 -17.56 -27.04
C ASN A 677 1.87 -18.39 -26.45
N ASN A 678 0.96 -17.77 -25.70
CA ASN A 678 -0.12 -18.48 -25.01
C ASN A 678 -1.50 -18.33 -25.68
N ARG A 679 -1.74 -17.25 -26.44
CA ARG A 679 -3.01 -16.94 -27.13
C ARG A 679 -4.26 -17.06 -26.25
N LEU A 680 -4.18 -16.66 -24.98
CA LEU A 680 -5.33 -16.60 -24.06
C LEU A 680 -5.84 -15.16 -23.91
N GLY A 681 -7.17 -14.98 -23.91
CA GLY A 681 -7.83 -13.66 -23.82
C GLY A 681 -7.44 -12.86 -22.57
N LYS A 682 -7.25 -13.53 -21.43
CA LYS A 682 -6.82 -12.92 -20.16
C LYS A 682 -5.55 -12.06 -20.24
N PHE A 683 -4.64 -12.33 -21.19
CA PHE A 683 -3.42 -11.54 -21.35
C PHE A 683 -3.66 -10.20 -22.04
N LEU A 684 -4.75 -10.09 -22.82
CA LEU A 684 -5.21 -8.84 -23.41
C LEU A 684 -5.85 -7.95 -22.35
N ASP A 685 -6.53 -8.52 -21.35
CA ASP A 685 -7.06 -7.78 -20.20
C ASP A 685 -5.97 -7.04 -19.44
N TYR A 686 -4.79 -7.66 -19.29
CA TYR A 686 -3.66 -6.96 -18.67
C TYR A 686 -3.23 -5.73 -19.46
N LEU A 687 -3.29 -5.74 -20.79
CA LEU A 687 -3.01 -4.54 -21.58
C LEU A 687 -4.14 -3.52 -21.47
N ALA A 688 -5.39 -3.99 -21.39
CA ALA A 688 -6.56 -3.15 -21.25
C ALA A 688 -6.53 -2.41 -19.89
N ASP A 689 -6.33 -3.13 -18.79
CA ASP A 689 -6.21 -2.60 -17.43
C ASP A 689 -5.09 -1.55 -17.28
N LEU A 690 -4.07 -1.56 -18.14
CA LEU A 690 -3.00 -0.56 -18.15
C LEU A 690 -3.42 0.73 -18.87
N CYS A 691 -4.38 0.68 -19.80
CA CYS A 691 -4.93 1.83 -20.51
C CYS A 691 -5.81 2.70 -19.59
N VAL A 692 -6.51 2.09 -18.63
CA VAL A 692 -7.53 2.75 -17.80
C VAL A 692 -7.10 2.79 -16.33
N CYS A 693 -7.29 3.95 -15.70
CA CYS A 693 -7.06 4.16 -14.28
C CYS A 693 -8.24 4.86 -13.64
N ARG A 694 -8.92 4.19 -12.68
CA ARG A 694 -10.07 4.75 -11.96
C ARG A 694 -11.19 5.23 -12.88
N GLY A 695 -11.34 4.59 -14.05
CA GLY A 695 -12.32 4.96 -15.07
C GLY A 695 -11.86 6.06 -16.04
N GLU A 696 -10.66 6.63 -15.87
CA GLU A 696 -10.06 7.64 -16.76
C GLU A 696 -8.91 7.06 -17.58
N ALA A 697 -8.69 7.59 -18.77
CA ALA A 697 -7.64 7.11 -19.68
C ALA A 697 -6.24 7.62 -19.28
N ASN A 698 -5.24 6.74 -19.18
CA ASN A 698 -3.84 7.17 -19.05
C ASN A 698 -3.23 7.41 -20.44
N LYS A 699 -3.35 8.65 -20.96
CA LYS A 699 -2.94 9.02 -22.32
C LYS A 699 -1.52 8.58 -22.70
N LYS A 700 -0.56 8.69 -21.77
CA LYS A 700 0.85 8.34 -22.01
C LYS A 700 1.05 6.84 -22.17
N VAL A 701 0.42 6.04 -21.32
CA VAL A 701 0.50 4.57 -21.38
C VAL A 701 -0.34 4.03 -22.54
N GLN A 702 -1.51 4.62 -22.80
CA GLN A 702 -2.31 4.34 -23.98
C GLN A 702 -1.52 4.57 -25.27
N GLU A 703 -0.83 5.72 -25.41
CA GLU A 703 0.03 5.97 -26.58
C GLU A 703 1.12 4.90 -26.72
N LEU A 704 1.77 4.52 -25.62
CA LEU A 704 2.78 3.47 -25.62
C LEU A 704 2.22 2.12 -26.09
N ILE A 705 1.03 1.75 -25.60
CA ILE A 705 0.34 0.52 -25.98
C ILE A 705 -0.09 0.59 -27.44
N CYS A 706 -0.64 1.71 -27.91
CA CYS A 706 -1.01 1.93 -29.32
C CYS A 706 0.20 1.77 -30.25
N ASN A 707 1.31 2.43 -29.92
CA ASN A 707 2.54 2.35 -30.73
C ASN A 707 3.13 0.93 -30.77
N SER A 708 2.91 0.11 -29.73
CA SER A 708 3.45 -1.24 -29.65
C SER A 708 2.51 -2.29 -30.26
N VAL A 709 1.24 -2.33 -29.83
CA VAL A 709 0.25 -3.35 -30.23
C VAL A 709 -0.20 -3.14 -31.68
N LEU A 710 -0.41 -1.90 -32.12
CA LEU A 710 -0.86 -1.60 -33.50
C LEU A 710 0.30 -1.56 -34.50
N SER A 711 1.53 -1.79 -34.06
CA SER A 711 2.71 -1.84 -34.94
C SER A 711 2.61 -2.99 -35.94
N GLU A 712 3.11 -2.78 -37.16
CA GLU A 712 3.25 -3.84 -38.19
C GLU A 712 3.92 -5.11 -37.66
N LYS A 713 4.90 -4.97 -36.75
CA LYS A 713 5.65 -6.09 -36.16
C LYS A 713 4.76 -7.03 -35.32
N HIS A 714 3.66 -6.54 -34.76
CA HIS A 714 2.85 -7.26 -33.77
C HIS A 714 1.41 -7.52 -34.24
N ARG A 715 1.08 -7.30 -35.52
CA ARG A 715 -0.28 -7.55 -36.03
C ARG A 715 -0.73 -9.02 -35.93
N ASP A 716 0.21 -9.94 -35.77
CA ASP A 716 -0.03 -11.38 -35.67
C ASP A 716 -0.78 -11.80 -34.39
N ILE A 717 -0.78 -10.96 -33.34
CA ILE A 717 -1.56 -11.22 -32.13
C ILE A 717 -3.04 -10.81 -32.27
N LEU A 718 -3.39 -10.09 -33.35
CA LEU A 718 -4.74 -9.59 -33.57
C LEU A 718 -5.50 -10.49 -34.56
N MET A 719 -6.78 -10.67 -34.29
CA MET A 719 -7.75 -11.24 -35.22
C MET A 719 -8.27 -10.14 -36.15
N GLU A 720 -8.36 -10.48 -37.43
CA GLU A 720 -8.96 -9.67 -38.47
C GLU A 720 -10.48 -9.88 -38.49
N THR A 721 -11.22 -8.79 -38.63
CA THR A 721 -12.67 -8.79 -38.74
C THR A 721 -13.06 -8.30 -40.12
N LYS A 722 -13.69 -9.16 -40.94
CA LYS A 722 -14.18 -8.80 -42.28
C LYS A 722 -15.66 -9.06 -42.41
N LEU A 723 -16.28 -8.26 -43.27
CA LEU A 723 -17.65 -8.47 -43.69
C LEU A 723 -17.63 -9.21 -45.03
N ILE A 724 -18.06 -10.46 -45.05
CA ILE A 724 -18.14 -11.30 -46.25
C ILE A 724 -19.60 -11.73 -46.37
N ASP A 725 -20.22 -11.44 -47.51
CA ASP A 725 -21.63 -11.78 -47.80
C ASP A 725 -22.66 -11.32 -46.75
N GLY A 726 -22.36 -10.23 -46.02
CA GLY A 726 -23.25 -9.69 -44.98
C GLY A 726 -23.09 -10.32 -43.60
N GLU A 727 -22.21 -11.32 -43.47
CA GLU A 727 -21.87 -11.93 -42.19
C GLU A 727 -20.46 -11.54 -41.71
N VAL A 728 -20.33 -11.36 -40.39
CA VAL A 728 -19.06 -11.06 -39.75
C VAL A 728 -18.21 -12.31 -39.73
N HIS A 729 -17.11 -12.27 -40.47
CA HIS A 729 -16.10 -13.30 -40.49
C HIS A 729 -14.90 -12.87 -39.66
N ILE A 730 -14.44 -13.76 -38.79
CA ILE A 730 -13.27 -13.54 -37.93
C ILE A 730 -12.20 -14.60 -38.23
N GLY A 731 -10.94 -14.19 -38.17
CA GLY A 731 -9.80 -15.07 -38.42
C GLY A 731 -8.50 -14.41 -38.00
N TRP A 732 -7.45 -15.21 -37.80
CA TRP A 732 -6.12 -14.64 -37.51
C TRP A 732 -5.62 -13.83 -38.72
N MET A 733 -5.04 -12.65 -38.47
CA MET A 733 -4.45 -11.81 -39.52
C MET A 733 -3.54 -12.62 -40.46
N GLY A 734 -3.89 -12.65 -41.75
CA GLY A 734 -3.12 -13.36 -42.78
C GLY A 734 -3.37 -14.87 -42.89
N GLN A 735 -4.28 -15.45 -42.12
CA GLN A 735 -4.72 -16.85 -42.27
C GLN A 735 -6.08 -16.95 -42.97
N GLN A 736 -6.19 -17.87 -43.94
CA GLN A 736 -7.43 -18.22 -44.65
C GLN A 736 -7.71 -19.72 -44.42
N PRO A 737 -8.99 -20.15 -44.29
CA PRO A 737 -10.23 -19.36 -44.40
C PRO A 737 -10.64 -18.66 -43.09
N MET A 738 -11.24 -17.48 -43.22
CA MET A 738 -11.96 -16.82 -42.12
C MET A 738 -13.27 -17.55 -41.84
N ARG A 739 -13.74 -17.54 -40.59
CA ARG A 739 -14.94 -18.28 -40.16
C ARG A 739 -16.08 -17.33 -39.78
N SER A 740 -17.32 -17.71 -40.07
CA SER A 740 -18.50 -16.94 -39.67
C SER A 740 -18.64 -16.92 -38.14
N LEU A 741 -18.86 -15.73 -37.58
CA LEU A 741 -19.05 -15.52 -36.14
C LEU A 741 -20.28 -16.28 -35.62
N VAL A 742 -21.33 -16.41 -36.44
CA VAL A 742 -22.59 -17.09 -36.09
C VAL A 742 -22.35 -18.60 -35.96
N GLU A 743 -21.66 -19.19 -36.93
CA GLU A 743 -21.30 -20.62 -36.91
C GLU A 743 -20.38 -20.95 -35.72
N LEU A 744 -19.40 -20.09 -35.43
CA LEU A 744 -18.52 -20.22 -34.27
C LEU A 744 -19.28 -20.12 -32.94
N ALA A 745 -20.26 -19.23 -32.82
CA ALA A 745 -21.06 -19.09 -31.60
C ALA A 745 -21.97 -20.30 -31.36
N GLU A 746 -22.44 -20.96 -32.43
CA GLU A 746 -23.19 -22.22 -32.33
C GLU A 746 -22.29 -23.41 -32.00
N SER A 747 -21.09 -23.48 -32.59
CA SER A 747 -20.12 -24.54 -32.32
C SER A 747 -19.50 -24.44 -30.92
N ALA A 748 -19.28 -23.23 -30.40
CA ALA A 748 -18.76 -22.95 -29.06
C ALA A 748 -19.62 -23.54 -27.92
N LYS A 749 -20.91 -23.81 -28.16
CA LYS A 749 -21.77 -24.51 -27.19
C LYS A 749 -21.39 -25.99 -27.00
N ARG A 750 -20.63 -26.57 -27.93
CA ARG A 750 -20.25 -27.99 -27.96
C ARG A 750 -18.74 -28.22 -28.02
N ASN A 751 -17.97 -27.22 -28.47
CA ASN A 751 -16.52 -27.30 -28.67
C ASN A 751 -15.79 -26.24 -27.81
N SER A 752 -14.87 -26.69 -26.95
CA SER A 752 -14.11 -25.82 -26.05
C SER A 752 -13.16 -24.89 -26.81
N ASP A 753 -12.57 -25.37 -27.91
CA ASP A 753 -11.58 -24.60 -28.67
C ASP A 753 -12.22 -23.39 -29.38
N ASP A 754 -13.45 -23.54 -29.88
CA ASP A 754 -14.20 -22.45 -30.49
C ASP A 754 -14.70 -21.45 -29.43
N ALA A 755 -14.97 -21.91 -28.21
CA ALA A 755 -15.30 -21.05 -27.08
C ALA A 755 -14.10 -20.18 -26.68
N ASP A 756 -12.91 -20.77 -26.56
CA ASP A 756 -11.67 -20.04 -26.27
C ASP A 756 -11.29 -19.06 -27.39
N PHE A 757 -11.58 -19.43 -28.65
CA PHE A 757 -11.37 -18.57 -29.82
C PHE A 757 -12.27 -17.31 -29.78
N LEU A 758 -13.56 -17.47 -29.44
CA LEU A 758 -14.48 -16.34 -29.26
C LEU A 758 -14.16 -15.51 -28.02
N ASP A 759 -13.73 -16.17 -26.95
CA ASP A 759 -13.31 -15.52 -25.71
C ASP A 759 -12.11 -14.61 -25.97
N TYR A 760 -11.11 -15.08 -26.74
CA TYR A 760 -10.00 -14.23 -27.18
C TYR A 760 -10.46 -13.00 -27.97
N TYR A 761 -11.37 -13.19 -28.93
CA TYR A 761 -11.91 -12.10 -29.74
C TYR A 761 -12.64 -11.05 -28.89
N ARG A 762 -13.39 -11.48 -27.87
CA ARG A 762 -14.04 -10.59 -26.90
C ARG A 762 -13.01 -9.72 -26.17
N HIS A 763 -11.99 -10.33 -25.58
CA HIS A 763 -10.96 -9.59 -24.84
C HIS A 763 -10.15 -8.66 -25.77
N GLN A 764 -9.98 -9.01 -27.06
CA GLN A 764 -9.42 -8.10 -28.06
C GLN A 764 -10.30 -6.85 -28.26
N LEU A 765 -11.62 -7.01 -28.37
CA LEU A 765 -12.52 -5.87 -28.50
C LEU A 765 -12.50 -4.97 -27.26
N ASP A 766 -12.44 -5.57 -26.07
CA ASP A 766 -12.32 -4.83 -24.81
C ASP A 766 -11.02 -4.01 -24.75
N LEU A 767 -9.89 -4.59 -25.18
CA LEU A 767 -8.62 -3.87 -25.32
C LEU A 767 -8.72 -2.70 -26.31
N LEU A 768 -9.27 -2.93 -27.51
CA LEU A 768 -9.42 -1.89 -28.53
C LEU A 768 -10.33 -0.74 -28.04
N ALA A 769 -11.42 -1.06 -27.33
CA ALA A 769 -12.30 -0.07 -26.73
C ALA A 769 -11.56 0.80 -25.70
N GLN A 770 -10.76 0.19 -24.83
CA GLN A 770 -9.98 0.90 -23.81
C GLN A 770 -8.82 1.71 -24.42
N MET A 771 -8.26 1.28 -25.56
CA MET A 771 -7.29 2.06 -26.32
C MET A 771 -7.91 3.30 -26.97
N CYS A 772 -9.18 3.22 -27.41
CA CYS A 772 -9.92 4.33 -28.02
C CYS A 772 -10.60 5.27 -27.00
N GLN A 773 -10.57 4.94 -25.71
CA GLN A 773 -11.17 5.76 -24.66
C GLN A 773 -10.60 7.18 -24.64
N GLU A 774 -11.47 8.18 -24.43
CA GLU A 774 -11.13 9.62 -24.52
C GLU A 774 -10.59 10.06 -25.90
N GLN A 775 -11.02 9.40 -26.98
CA GLN A 775 -10.71 9.76 -28.37
C GLN A 775 -9.21 9.75 -28.69
N GLN A 776 -8.50 8.70 -28.27
CA GLN A 776 -7.09 8.54 -28.59
C GLN A 776 -6.86 8.44 -30.12
N TYR A 777 -6.37 9.51 -30.73
CA TYR A 777 -6.23 9.65 -32.18
C TYR A 777 -5.26 8.61 -32.78
N LEU A 778 -4.24 8.20 -32.02
CA LEU A 778 -3.28 7.16 -32.45
C LEU A 778 -3.91 5.77 -32.64
N ALA A 779 -5.03 5.51 -31.97
CA ALA A 779 -5.78 4.26 -32.11
C ALA A 779 -6.83 4.38 -33.22
N ILE A 780 -7.52 5.52 -33.26
CA ILE A 780 -8.69 5.76 -34.12
C ILE A 780 -8.30 6.10 -35.55
N ASP A 781 -7.38 7.05 -35.73
CA ASP A 781 -6.91 7.54 -37.03
C ASP A 781 -5.42 7.93 -36.97
N PRO A 782 -4.52 6.92 -36.86
CA PRO A 782 -3.09 7.20 -36.73
C PRO A 782 -2.51 7.90 -37.97
N PRO A 783 -1.55 8.83 -37.79
CA PRO A 783 -0.86 9.47 -38.90
C PRO A 783 -0.21 8.42 -39.83
N PRO A 784 -0.28 8.57 -41.17
CA PRO A 784 0.26 7.61 -42.12
C PRO A 784 1.75 7.28 -41.91
N GLU A 785 2.51 8.26 -41.40
CA GLU A 785 3.94 8.16 -41.12
C GLU A 785 4.29 7.13 -40.03
N ARG A 786 3.36 6.87 -39.08
CA ARG A 786 3.60 5.93 -37.96
C ARG A 786 3.33 4.47 -38.31
N LYS A 787 2.75 4.16 -39.49
CA LYS A 787 2.43 2.80 -39.96
C LYS A 787 1.64 1.93 -38.97
N LEU A 788 0.86 2.56 -38.10
CA LEU A 788 0.03 1.84 -37.13
C LEU A 788 -1.23 1.29 -37.81
N LEU A 789 -1.74 0.19 -37.26
CA LEU A 789 -3.03 -0.34 -37.65
C LEU A 789 -4.13 0.67 -37.34
N ASN A 790 -4.84 1.13 -38.36
CA ASN A 790 -5.97 2.03 -38.20
C ASN A 790 -7.21 1.20 -37.82
N ILE A 791 -7.67 1.35 -36.57
CA ILE A 791 -8.82 0.58 -36.05
C ILE A 791 -10.09 0.89 -36.85
N SER A 792 -10.28 2.15 -37.29
CA SER A 792 -11.44 2.56 -38.09
C SER A 792 -11.51 1.88 -39.48
N GLN A 793 -10.37 1.41 -39.99
CA GLN A 793 -10.30 0.66 -41.26
C GLN A 793 -10.44 -0.85 -41.06
N GLN A 794 -10.12 -1.37 -39.87
CA GLN A 794 -10.18 -2.80 -39.53
C GLN A 794 -11.55 -3.26 -39.05
N LEU A 795 -12.34 -2.34 -38.50
CA LEU A 795 -13.76 -2.53 -38.26
C LEU A 795 -14.46 -1.66 -39.31
N PRO A 796 -14.74 -2.19 -40.53
CA PRO A 796 -15.35 -1.40 -41.60
C PRO A 796 -16.54 -0.65 -41.06
N THR A 797 -16.73 0.60 -41.48
CA THR A 797 -17.92 1.37 -41.12
C THR A 797 -19.17 0.55 -41.48
N ASP A 798 -19.13 -0.17 -42.60
CA ASP A 798 -20.11 -1.17 -43.02
C ASP A 798 -20.32 -2.35 -42.04
N LEU A 799 -19.34 -2.80 -41.27
CA LEU A 799 -19.53 -3.89 -40.27
C LEU A 799 -20.19 -3.36 -38.99
N VAL A 800 -20.01 -2.07 -38.70
CA VAL A 800 -20.76 -1.30 -37.69
C VAL A 800 -22.15 -0.89 -38.22
N LEU A 801 -22.30 -0.72 -39.53
CA LEU A 801 -23.48 -0.14 -40.20
C LEU A 801 -24.39 -1.15 -40.96
N ARG A 802 -23.94 -2.35 -41.38
CA ARG A 802 -24.72 -3.29 -42.25
C ARG A 802 -25.77 -4.14 -41.56
N TYR A 803 -26.04 -3.96 -40.26
CA TYR A 803 -27.36 -4.33 -39.75
C TYR A 803 -28.46 -3.31 -40.11
N LYS A 804 -28.15 -2.23 -40.85
CA LYS A 804 -29.14 -1.36 -41.51
C LYS A 804 -28.64 -0.82 -42.87
N ALA A 805 -29.00 -1.53 -43.93
CA ALA A 805 -29.01 -1.09 -45.33
C ALA A 805 -30.09 0.01 -45.53
N SER A 806 -30.15 0.90 -46.53
CA SER A 806 -29.35 1.25 -47.72
C SER A 806 -30.02 2.48 -48.37
N SER A 807 -29.23 3.44 -48.85
CA SER A 807 -29.46 4.35 -50.02
C SER A 807 -30.70 5.27 -50.09
N VAL A 808 -30.49 6.59 -50.23
CA VAL A 808 -30.59 7.43 -51.47
C VAL A 808 -30.52 8.95 -51.12
N GLU A 809 -29.95 9.70 -52.07
CA GLU A 809 -29.44 11.09 -52.11
C GLU A 809 -30.45 12.26 -51.93
N GLY A 810 -29.93 13.43 -51.51
CA GLY A 810 -30.44 14.75 -51.92
C GLY A 810 -30.12 15.97 -51.03
N TYR A 811 -29.12 16.80 -51.46
CA TYR A 811 -28.79 18.22 -51.13
C TYR A 811 -28.54 18.63 -49.65
N GLY A 812 -27.46 19.30 -49.19
CA GLY A 812 -26.43 20.22 -49.73
C GLY A 812 -26.35 21.41 -48.74
N ASP A 813 -25.28 21.65 -47.96
CA ASP A 813 -24.06 22.42 -48.29
C ASP A 813 -23.15 22.47 -47.01
N GLY A 814 -21.81 22.47 -47.15
CA GLY A 814 -20.89 22.83 -46.03
C GLY A 814 -20.02 21.75 -45.32
N GLY A 815 -19.31 20.89 -46.04
CA GLY A 815 -17.85 20.71 -45.80
C GLY A 815 -17.24 19.95 -44.60
N ARG A 816 -17.82 18.82 -44.14
CA ARG A 816 -17.11 17.57 -43.70
C ARG A 816 -18.16 16.53 -43.25
N ALA A 817 -18.83 15.92 -44.22
CA ALA A 817 -19.83 14.88 -43.98
C ALA A 817 -19.14 13.57 -43.54
N ARG A 818 -19.54 13.04 -42.39
CA ARG A 818 -19.12 11.72 -41.90
C ARG A 818 -20.00 10.66 -42.54
N VAL A 819 -19.42 9.51 -42.88
CA VAL A 819 -20.08 8.37 -43.56
C VAL A 819 -21.17 7.69 -42.69
N GLY A 820 -21.58 8.25 -41.54
CA GLY A 820 -22.37 7.61 -40.48
C GLY A 820 -23.82 8.08 -40.28
N ASP A 821 -24.36 8.97 -41.12
CA ASP A 821 -25.59 9.70 -40.77
C ASP A 821 -26.90 8.90 -40.91
N LEU A 822 -26.98 7.84 -41.74
CA LEU A 822 -28.23 7.08 -41.95
C LEU A 822 -28.61 6.11 -40.81
N PHE A 823 -27.65 5.35 -40.26
CA PHE A 823 -27.89 4.48 -39.10
C PHE A 823 -28.14 5.30 -37.83
N ALA A 824 -27.43 6.42 -37.70
CA ALA A 824 -27.63 7.38 -36.62
C ALA A 824 -29.06 7.87 -36.63
N ILE A 825 -29.64 8.22 -37.78
CA ILE A 825 -31.05 8.62 -37.90
C ILE A 825 -32.00 7.51 -37.44
N ASP A 826 -31.82 6.25 -37.85
CA ASP A 826 -32.75 5.18 -37.45
C ASP A 826 -32.66 4.77 -35.98
N VAL A 827 -31.45 4.73 -35.41
CA VAL A 827 -31.25 4.45 -33.99
C VAL A 827 -31.69 5.64 -33.15
N LEU A 828 -31.41 6.86 -33.59
CA LEU A 828 -31.90 8.10 -32.99
C LEU A 828 -33.43 8.12 -33.03
N ASN A 829 -34.07 7.82 -34.17
CA ASN A 829 -35.53 7.69 -34.29
C ASN A 829 -36.12 6.56 -33.41
N THR A 830 -35.38 5.46 -33.20
CA THR A 830 -35.81 4.36 -32.33
C THR A 830 -35.73 4.76 -30.85
N VAL A 831 -34.62 5.38 -30.45
CA VAL A 831 -34.40 5.88 -29.10
C VAL A 831 -35.35 7.02 -28.80
N GLU A 832 -35.45 8.02 -29.67
CA GLU A 832 -36.39 9.13 -29.55
C GLU A 832 -37.84 8.65 -29.63
N GLY A 833 -38.17 7.73 -30.52
CA GLY A 833 -39.50 7.12 -30.62
C GLY A 833 -39.88 6.37 -29.33
N TYR A 834 -38.94 5.64 -28.74
CA TYR A 834 -39.13 4.97 -27.45
C TYR A 834 -39.31 5.99 -26.31
N LEU A 835 -38.41 6.96 -26.17
CA LEU A 835 -38.46 7.98 -25.11
C LEU A 835 -39.71 8.88 -25.24
N ASN A 836 -40.12 9.23 -26.47
CA ASN A 836 -41.38 9.94 -26.74
C ASN A 836 -42.62 9.07 -26.45
N SER A 837 -42.58 7.77 -26.76
CA SER A 837 -43.68 6.85 -26.44
C SER A 837 -43.87 6.66 -24.94
N LEU A 838 -42.79 6.63 -24.16
CA LEU A 838 -42.84 6.57 -22.70
C LEU A 838 -43.50 7.82 -22.11
N ARG A 839 -43.19 9.00 -22.66
CA ARG A 839 -43.84 10.27 -22.31
C ARG A 839 -45.34 10.26 -22.60
N ASN A 840 -45.73 9.81 -23.79
CA ASN A 840 -47.13 9.80 -24.22
C ASN A 840 -47.99 8.76 -23.48
N ASN A 841 -47.39 7.64 -23.06
CA ASN A 841 -48.08 6.58 -22.32
C ASN A 841 -48.20 6.87 -20.81
N HIS A 842 -47.39 7.78 -20.27
CA HIS A 842 -47.41 8.20 -18.86
C HIS A 842 -47.49 9.73 -18.69
N PRO A 843 -48.54 10.41 -19.18
CA PRO A 843 -48.62 11.87 -19.19
C PRO A 843 -48.78 12.51 -17.80
N SER A 844 -49.00 11.72 -16.73
CA SER A 844 -49.26 12.24 -15.37
C SER A 844 -48.76 11.32 -14.23
N GLY A 845 -47.87 10.36 -14.50
CA GLY A 845 -47.35 9.43 -13.49
C GLY A 845 -45.85 9.13 -13.68
N PRO A 846 -45.14 8.63 -12.65
CA PRO A 846 -43.71 8.37 -12.75
C PRO A 846 -43.42 7.24 -13.76
N VAL A 847 -42.59 7.53 -14.75
CA VAL A 847 -42.19 6.57 -15.80
C VAL A 847 -41.40 5.41 -15.20
N LEU A 848 -40.52 5.70 -14.24
CA LEU A 848 -39.75 4.67 -13.55
C LEU A 848 -40.41 4.30 -12.22
N GLN A 849 -40.81 3.03 -12.08
CA GLN A 849 -41.51 2.51 -10.89
C GLN A 849 -40.58 1.66 -10.04
N LYS A 850 -40.79 1.63 -8.72
CA LYS A 850 -39.94 0.89 -7.79
C LYS A 850 -40.31 -0.59 -7.66
N ASP A 851 -41.44 -1.00 -8.23
CA ASP A 851 -42.03 -2.32 -8.05
C ASP A 851 -41.25 -3.43 -8.80
N ALA A 852 -41.33 -4.66 -8.28
CA ALA A 852 -40.65 -5.84 -8.83
C ALA A 852 -41.13 -6.22 -10.25
N ALA A 853 -42.38 -5.90 -10.58
CA ALA A 853 -42.96 -6.11 -11.92
C ALA A 853 -42.34 -5.20 -12.99
N SER A 854 -41.82 -4.04 -12.58
CA SER A 854 -41.32 -2.99 -13.49
C SER A 854 -39.83 -3.11 -13.80
N VAL A 855 -39.13 -4.11 -13.25
CA VAL A 855 -37.68 -4.35 -13.44
C VAL A 855 -37.31 -4.47 -14.93
N ALA A 856 -38.07 -5.23 -15.71
CA ALA A 856 -37.79 -5.42 -17.14
C ALA A 856 -37.93 -4.11 -17.93
N ASN A 857 -38.96 -3.31 -17.63
CA ASN A 857 -39.16 -2.00 -18.24
C ASN A 857 -38.08 -1.02 -17.83
N ASN A 858 -37.74 -0.94 -16.54
CA ASN A 858 -36.66 -0.08 -16.03
C ASN A 858 -35.30 -0.45 -16.62
N LYS A 859 -35.05 -1.75 -16.84
CA LYS A 859 -33.83 -2.23 -17.50
C LYS A 859 -33.76 -1.78 -18.96
N LEU A 860 -34.86 -1.93 -19.71
CA LEU A 860 -34.93 -1.44 -21.09
C LEU A 860 -34.75 0.09 -21.16
N THR A 861 -35.41 0.84 -20.27
CA THR A 861 -35.25 2.30 -20.19
C THR A 861 -33.81 2.69 -19.87
N TYR A 862 -33.15 1.99 -18.95
CA TYR A 862 -31.73 2.23 -18.62
C TYR A 862 -30.81 2.03 -19.84
N GLU A 863 -30.99 0.94 -20.59
CA GLU A 863 -30.21 0.68 -21.80
C GLU A 863 -30.46 1.74 -22.88
N MET A 864 -31.72 2.16 -23.07
CA MET A 864 -32.09 3.21 -24.04
C MET A 864 -31.51 4.58 -23.68
N VAL A 865 -31.48 4.94 -22.39
CA VAL A 865 -30.85 6.17 -21.90
C VAL A 865 -29.32 6.09 -22.01
N THR A 866 -28.72 4.92 -21.78
CA THR A 866 -27.28 4.69 -21.96
C THR A 866 -26.88 4.80 -23.43
N LEU A 867 -27.71 4.28 -24.32
CA LEU A 867 -27.53 4.44 -25.76
C LEU A 867 -27.69 5.91 -26.19
N ALA A 868 -28.68 6.64 -25.66
CA ALA A 868 -28.83 8.07 -25.89
C ALA A 868 -27.59 8.87 -25.45
N LYS A 869 -26.97 8.51 -24.32
CA LYS A 869 -25.71 9.11 -23.86
C LYS A 869 -24.58 8.89 -24.86
N ALA A 870 -24.40 7.67 -25.33
CA ALA A 870 -23.36 7.37 -26.33
C ALA A 870 -23.60 8.17 -27.62
N LEU A 871 -24.83 8.17 -28.14
CA LEU A 871 -25.20 8.92 -29.34
C LEU A 871 -24.97 10.44 -29.21
N ALA A 872 -25.26 11.01 -28.04
CA ALA A 872 -24.97 12.42 -27.74
C ALA A 872 -23.46 12.69 -27.73
N GLN A 873 -22.65 11.83 -27.09
CA GLN A 873 -21.20 12.00 -27.01
C GLN A 873 -20.47 11.83 -28.36
N PHE A 874 -21.01 11.00 -29.25
CA PHE A 874 -20.48 10.86 -30.61
C PHE A 874 -20.94 11.98 -31.57
N GLY A 875 -21.86 12.85 -31.12
CA GLY A 875 -22.31 14.03 -31.87
C GLY A 875 -23.41 13.76 -32.90
N TYR A 876 -24.25 12.73 -32.69
CA TYR A 876 -25.33 12.38 -33.61
C TYR A 876 -26.63 13.16 -33.39
N TYR A 877 -26.77 13.85 -32.25
CA TYR A 877 -27.88 14.77 -32.01
C TYR A 877 -27.52 16.15 -32.56
N THR A 878 -28.40 16.73 -33.37
CA THR A 878 -28.39 18.18 -33.60
C THR A 878 -28.69 18.90 -32.29
N PHE A 879 -28.37 20.18 -32.21
CA PHE A 879 -28.63 20.96 -31.00
C PHE A 879 -30.12 20.94 -30.60
N ASP A 880 -31.03 21.09 -31.58
CA ASP A 880 -32.48 21.04 -31.34
C ASP A 880 -32.96 19.64 -30.89
N ASN A 881 -32.40 18.58 -31.46
CA ASN A 881 -32.72 17.21 -31.05
C ASN A 881 -32.16 16.90 -29.65
N LEU A 882 -31.01 17.48 -29.28
CA LEU A 882 -30.41 17.34 -27.95
C LEU A 882 -31.27 18.01 -26.86
N LEU A 883 -31.92 19.12 -27.19
CA LEU A 883 -32.87 19.80 -26.29
C LEU A 883 -34.17 19.00 -26.17
N THR A 884 -34.72 18.50 -27.28
CA THR A 884 -35.88 17.59 -27.28
C THR A 884 -35.59 16.31 -26.48
N LEU A 885 -34.39 15.75 -26.61
CA LEU A 885 -33.91 14.62 -25.81
C LEU A 885 -33.87 14.99 -24.33
N THR A 886 -33.36 16.17 -23.98
CA THR A 886 -33.27 16.65 -22.60
C THR A 886 -34.65 16.75 -21.96
N GLU A 887 -35.63 17.32 -22.66
CA GLU A 887 -37.02 17.35 -22.19
C GLU A 887 -37.59 15.95 -21.94
N ASN A 888 -37.33 15.01 -22.86
CA ASN A 888 -37.76 13.63 -22.71
C ASN A 888 -37.10 12.93 -21.51
N LEU A 889 -35.80 13.12 -21.31
CA LEU A 889 -35.06 12.54 -20.19
C LEU A 889 -35.48 13.13 -18.83
N LEU A 890 -35.77 14.44 -18.78
CA LEU A 890 -36.28 15.10 -17.58
C LEU A 890 -37.66 14.57 -17.20
N ASN A 891 -38.56 14.40 -18.18
CA ASN A 891 -39.89 13.82 -17.95
C ASN A 891 -39.83 12.35 -17.48
N ILE A 892 -38.85 11.57 -17.94
CA ILE A 892 -38.65 10.17 -17.49
C ILE A 892 -38.20 10.09 -16.03
N VAL A 893 -37.40 11.08 -15.60
CA VAL A 893 -36.82 11.11 -14.24
C VAL A 893 -37.71 11.85 -13.24
N ASP A 894 -38.70 12.62 -13.70
CA ASP A 894 -39.66 13.29 -12.83
C ASP A 894 -40.45 12.27 -11.99
N ASN A 895 -40.44 12.49 -10.68
CA ASN A 895 -41.15 11.67 -9.69
C ASN A 895 -42.09 12.54 -8.85
N SER A 896 -42.41 13.77 -9.29
CA SER A 896 -43.20 14.72 -8.52
C SER A 896 -44.72 14.47 -8.67
N PRO A 897 -45.49 14.38 -7.56
CA PRO A 897 -46.94 14.54 -7.61
C PRO A 897 -47.29 16.04 -7.74
N HIS A 898 -48.18 16.37 -8.68
CA HIS A 898 -48.46 17.70 -9.25
C HIS A 898 -48.32 18.97 -8.37
N SER A 899 -47.76 20.01 -9.03
CA SER A 899 -47.79 21.48 -8.90
C SER A 899 -47.79 22.20 -7.53
N ALA A 900 -48.40 21.67 -6.46
CA ALA A 900 -48.49 22.36 -5.16
C ALA A 900 -47.33 22.03 -4.20
N GLN A 901 -46.54 21.00 -4.51
CA GLN A 901 -45.42 20.52 -3.69
C GLN A 901 -44.07 20.97 -4.25
N THR A 902 -43.95 21.17 -5.56
CA THR A 902 -42.76 21.72 -6.24
C THR A 902 -42.34 23.07 -5.67
N ALA A 903 -43.29 23.99 -5.42
CA ALA A 903 -43.02 25.27 -4.76
C ALA A 903 -42.53 25.12 -3.30
N ARG A 904 -42.98 24.08 -2.58
CA ARG A 904 -42.53 23.80 -1.19
C ARG A 904 -41.16 23.14 -1.14
N THR A 905 -40.84 22.23 -2.06
CA THR A 905 -39.54 21.56 -2.16
C THR A 905 -38.45 22.54 -2.60
N VAL A 906 -38.75 23.43 -3.57
CA VAL A 906 -37.85 24.52 -3.98
C VAL A 906 -37.63 25.52 -2.84
N SER A 907 -38.68 25.89 -2.09
CA SER A 907 -38.59 26.74 -0.89
C SER A 907 -37.73 26.13 0.23
N HIS A 908 -37.91 24.84 0.56
CA HIS A 908 -37.11 24.14 1.57
C HIS A 908 -35.66 23.92 1.12
N GLY A 909 -35.43 23.60 -0.15
CA GLY A 909 -34.10 23.44 -0.75
C GLY A 909 -33.28 24.73 -0.74
N MET A 910 -33.90 25.87 -1.09
CA MET A 910 -33.27 27.19 -1.04
C MET A 910 -32.87 27.60 0.39
N THR A 911 -33.68 27.20 1.38
CA THR A 911 -33.40 27.46 2.80
C THR A 911 -32.27 26.58 3.36
N MET A 912 -32.15 25.34 2.88
CA MET A 912 -31.03 24.43 3.21
C MET A 912 -29.71 24.89 2.58
N ILE A 913 -29.72 25.36 1.32
CA ILE A 913 -28.53 25.90 0.65
C ILE A 913 -28.02 27.14 1.39
N HIS A 914 -28.92 28.02 1.86
CA HIS A 914 -28.56 29.18 2.69
C HIS A 914 -28.01 28.79 4.09
N ARG A 915 -28.34 27.59 4.60
CA ARG A 915 -27.77 27.05 5.85
C ARG A 915 -26.43 26.35 5.63
N VAL A 916 -26.21 25.71 4.47
CA VAL A 916 -24.94 25.03 4.14
C VAL A 916 -23.81 26.03 3.86
N THR A 917 -24.10 27.19 3.29
CA THR A 917 -23.12 28.30 3.19
C THR A 917 -22.77 28.93 4.54
N GLN A 918 -23.56 28.71 5.60
CA GLN A 918 -23.31 29.26 6.94
C GLN A 918 -22.81 28.24 7.98
N SER A 919 -22.82 26.93 7.71
CA SER A 919 -22.54 25.90 8.73
C SER A 919 -21.15 25.24 8.63
N MET A 920 -20.16 25.86 7.98
CA MET A 920 -18.76 25.38 8.02
C MET A 920 -18.01 25.75 9.32
N ILE A 921 -18.70 25.87 10.47
CA ILE A 921 -18.08 25.94 11.81
C ILE A 921 -19.04 25.29 12.83
N GLY A 922 -18.70 24.09 13.34
CA GLY A 922 -19.34 23.54 14.55
C GLY A 922 -19.64 22.03 14.53
N THR A 923 -19.10 21.33 15.52
CA THR A 923 -19.11 19.87 15.76
C THR A 923 -20.35 19.35 16.53
N GLY A 924 -20.75 18.09 16.31
CA GLY A 924 -21.46 17.27 17.31
C GLY A 924 -22.31 16.10 16.73
N PRO A 925 -22.26 14.86 17.31
CA PRO A 925 -23.00 13.69 16.80
C PRO A 925 -24.36 13.50 17.48
N SER A 926 -25.33 12.85 16.82
CA SER A 926 -26.64 12.50 17.43
C SER A 926 -27.22 11.16 16.95
N LYS A 927 -27.33 10.28 17.96
CA LYS A 927 -28.17 9.08 18.25
C LYS A 927 -29.05 8.41 17.17
N ILE A 928 -28.94 7.08 17.18
CA ILE A 928 -29.78 6.05 16.55
C ILE A 928 -31.02 5.79 17.42
N SER A 929 -32.20 5.59 16.80
CA SER A 929 -33.42 5.08 17.42
C SER A 929 -33.94 3.83 16.70
N ASP A 930 -34.19 2.77 17.47
CA ASP A 930 -34.75 1.48 17.07
C ASP A 930 -36.21 1.55 16.57
N MET A 931 -36.58 0.64 15.66
CA MET A 931 -37.96 0.16 15.45
C MET A 931 -37.96 -1.29 14.88
N PRO A 932 -39.04 -2.07 15.09
CA PRO A 932 -38.97 -3.53 15.27
C PRO A 932 -39.16 -4.38 14.00
N ILE A 933 -38.63 -5.59 14.08
CA ILE A 933 -38.63 -6.63 13.04
C ILE A 933 -39.95 -7.43 13.09
N LYS A 934 -40.62 -7.60 11.94
CA LYS A 934 -41.62 -8.65 11.70
C LYS A 934 -41.07 -9.69 10.71
N SER A 935 -41.40 -10.95 10.98
CA SER A 935 -40.98 -12.18 10.28
C SER A 935 -41.41 -12.25 8.81
N VAL A 936 -40.55 -12.78 7.93
CA VAL A 936 -40.77 -12.85 6.47
C VAL A 936 -40.77 -14.31 5.98
N ASP A 937 -41.82 -14.67 5.24
CA ASP A 937 -42.00 -15.92 4.49
C ASP A 937 -41.17 -15.95 3.19
N LYS A 938 -40.73 -17.16 2.78
CA LYS A 938 -39.76 -17.41 1.70
C LYS A 938 -40.18 -16.95 0.28
N ASN A 939 -41.47 -16.70 0.01
CA ASN A 939 -41.91 -16.21 -1.31
C ASN A 939 -41.69 -14.70 -1.50
N ASN A 940 -41.42 -13.93 -0.44
CA ASN A 940 -41.13 -12.49 -0.53
C ASN A 940 -39.67 -12.18 -0.88
N ILE A 941 -38.77 -13.17 -0.88
CA ILE A 941 -37.33 -12.93 -1.07
C ILE A 941 -37.04 -12.61 -2.53
N GLU A 942 -37.62 -13.34 -3.48
CA GLU A 942 -37.41 -13.09 -4.92
C GLU A 942 -38.01 -11.74 -5.34
N ASP A 943 -39.22 -11.43 -4.88
CA ASP A 943 -39.84 -10.11 -5.14
C ASP A 943 -39.08 -8.98 -4.44
N SER A 944 -38.53 -9.20 -3.23
CA SER A 944 -37.67 -8.22 -2.54
C SER A 944 -36.33 -8.00 -3.26
N VAL A 945 -35.74 -9.06 -3.82
CA VAL A 945 -34.50 -8.97 -4.62
C VAL A 945 -34.75 -8.21 -5.93
N ARG A 946 -35.86 -8.52 -6.62
CA ARG A 946 -36.27 -7.81 -7.84
C ARG A 946 -36.64 -6.35 -7.57
N GLU A 947 -37.31 -6.06 -6.46
CA GLU A 947 -37.60 -4.69 -6.04
C GLU A 947 -36.31 -3.91 -5.74
N LYS A 948 -35.32 -4.55 -5.11
CA LYS A 948 -34.00 -3.96 -4.87
C LYS A 948 -33.24 -3.69 -6.18
N GLU A 949 -33.30 -4.61 -7.14
CA GLU A 949 -32.75 -4.43 -8.49
C GLU A 949 -33.42 -3.26 -9.23
N SER A 950 -34.76 -3.18 -9.16
CA SER A 950 -35.55 -2.08 -9.72
C SER A 950 -35.11 -0.72 -9.16
N ARG A 951 -34.91 -0.63 -7.84
CA ARG A 951 -34.41 0.58 -7.16
C ARG A 951 -32.98 0.95 -7.56
N GLN A 952 -32.11 -0.03 -7.83
CA GLN A 952 -30.76 0.22 -8.31
C GLN A 952 -30.75 0.76 -9.75
N LEU A 953 -31.55 0.16 -10.64
CA LEU A 953 -31.72 0.64 -12.02
C LEU A 953 -32.26 2.07 -12.06
N LEU A 954 -33.16 2.43 -11.13
CA LEU A 954 -33.65 3.80 -10.97
C LEU A 954 -32.48 4.78 -10.74
N VAL A 955 -31.65 4.51 -9.73
CA VAL A 955 -30.53 5.40 -9.36
C VAL A 955 -29.51 5.49 -10.48
N LYS A 956 -29.20 4.37 -11.16
CA LYS A 956 -28.30 4.34 -12.31
C LYS A 956 -28.83 5.16 -13.49
N THR A 957 -30.12 5.01 -13.82
CA THR A 957 -30.76 5.79 -14.89
C THR A 957 -30.72 7.29 -14.58
N LYS A 958 -31.02 7.69 -13.33
CA LYS A 958 -30.92 9.10 -12.89
C LYS A 958 -29.50 9.66 -13.00
N LEU A 959 -28.49 8.85 -12.67
CA LEU A 959 -27.08 9.23 -12.82
C LEU A 959 -26.71 9.46 -14.28
N THR A 960 -27.07 8.52 -15.16
CA THR A 960 -26.80 8.63 -16.59
C THR A 960 -27.50 9.85 -17.20
N VAL A 961 -28.74 10.15 -16.80
CA VAL A 961 -29.43 11.39 -17.21
C VAL A 961 -28.68 12.63 -16.72
N ALA A 962 -28.22 12.67 -15.47
CA ALA A 962 -27.46 13.81 -14.94
C ALA A 962 -26.14 14.04 -15.70
N GLU A 963 -25.47 12.97 -16.15
CA GLU A 963 -24.28 13.05 -17.00
C GLU A 963 -24.59 13.59 -18.40
N ILE A 964 -25.71 13.18 -19.01
CA ILE A 964 -26.17 13.74 -20.29
C ILE A 964 -26.46 15.23 -20.12
N LEU A 965 -27.18 15.64 -19.07
CA LEU A 965 -27.47 17.06 -18.78
C LEU A 965 -26.20 17.89 -18.64
N GLN A 966 -25.14 17.34 -18.02
CA GLN A 966 -23.86 18.01 -17.94
C GLN A 966 -23.26 18.26 -19.33
N PHE A 967 -23.27 17.26 -20.21
CA PHE A 967 -22.81 17.39 -21.59
C PHE A 967 -23.65 18.41 -22.38
N VAL A 968 -24.98 18.41 -22.25
CA VAL A 968 -25.85 19.38 -22.92
C VAL A 968 -25.55 20.82 -22.49
N MET A 969 -25.24 21.05 -21.21
CA MET A 969 -24.82 22.37 -20.74
C MET A 969 -23.51 22.84 -21.38
N ASP A 970 -22.56 21.93 -21.64
CA ASP A 970 -21.31 22.24 -22.33
C ASP A 970 -21.59 22.62 -23.79
N VAL A 971 -22.37 21.81 -24.51
CA VAL A 971 -22.77 22.11 -25.91
C VAL A 971 -23.53 23.44 -26.01
N ARG A 972 -24.40 23.75 -25.04
CA ARG A 972 -25.14 25.02 -24.99
C ARG A 972 -24.23 26.23 -24.74
N ARG A 973 -23.17 26.06 -23.93
CA ARG A 973 -22.14 27.09 -23.72
C ARG A 973 -21.41 27.35 -25.04
N ASP A 974 -21.00 26.30 -25.75
CA ASP A 974 -20.33 26.40 -27.05
C ASP A 974 -21.22 27.05 -28.12
N TYR A 975 -22.51 26.71 -28.15
CA TYR A 975 -23.49 27.33 -29.03
C TYR A 975 -23.62 28.84 -28.76
N ARG A 976 -23.68 29.25 -27.49
CA ARG A 976 -23.74 30.68 -27.10
C ARG A 976 -22.48 31.44 -27.50
N ILE A 977 -21.30 30.83 -27.36
CA ILE A 977 -20.03 31.40 -27.83
C ILE A 977 -20.08 31.56 -29.36
N THR A 978 -20.56 30.53 -30.07
CA THR A 978 -20.69 30.55 -31.53
C THR A 978 -21.66 31.62 -32.02
N MET A 979 -22.78 31.84 -31.32
CA MET A 979 -23.73 32.92 -31.59
C MET A 979 -23.12 34.30 -31.33
N ALA A 980 -22.38 34.46 -30.23
CA ALA A 980 -21.66 35.70 -29.94
C ALA A 980 -20.67 36.04 -31.07
N LEU A 981 -19.90 35.05 -31.53
CA LEU A 981 -18.94 35.18 -32.63
C LEU A 981 -19.62 35.46 -33.98
N SER A 982 -20.75 34.79 -34.26
CA SER A 982 -21.52 34.98 -35.49
C SER A 982 -22.15 36.36 -35.56
N TRP A 983 -22.71 36.84 -34.44
CA TRP A 983 -23.21 38.21 -34.32
C TRP A 983 -22.10 39.23 -34.57
N PHE A 984 -20.89 39.01 -34.03
CA PHE A 984 -19.73 39.84 -34.31
C PHE A 984 -19.37 39.86 -35.80
N LYS A 985 -19.34 38.68 -36.43
CA LYS A 985 -19.04 38.55 -37.87
C LYS A 985 -20.06 39.25 -38.77
N GLN A 986 -21.34 39.27 -38.38
CA GLN A 986 -22.39 39.94 -39.15
C GLN A 986 -22.38 41.46 -39.00
N ASN A 987 -22.10 41.98 -37.80
CA ASN A 987 -22.07 43.42 -37.54
C ASN A 987 -20.75 44.08 -37.96
N PHE A 988 -19.69 43.29 -38.12
CA PHE A 988 -18.37 43.76 -38.55
C PHE A 988 -17.86 42.90 -39.72
N PRO A 989 -18.40 43.09 -40.94
CA PRO A 989 -17.96 42.34 -42.11
C PRO A 989 -16.52 42.70 -42.51
N CYS A 990 -15.82 41.73 -43.08
CA CYS A 990 -14.47 41.89 -43.62
C CYS A 990 -14.50 41.90 -45.14
N ASN A 991 -13.60 42.66 -45.77
CA ASN A 991 -13.39 42.66 -47.22
C ASN A 991 -12.72 41.35 -47.72
N GLU A 992 -12.49 41.23 -49.04
CA GLU A 992 -11.86 40.03 -49.65
C GLU A 992 -10.44 39.74 -49.14
N GLU A 993 -9.78 40.72 -48.52
CA GLU A 993 -8.45 40.59 -47.88
C GLU A 993 -8.54 40.31 -46.36
N GLY A 994 -9.74 40.15 -45.81
CA GLY A 994 -9.97 39.80 -44.41
C GLY A 994 -9.83 40.97 -43.43
N VAL A 995 -9.87 42.22 -43.90
CA VAL A 995 -9.80 43.45 -43.08
C VAL A 995 -11.20 44.00 -42.84
N LEU A 996 -11.48 44.46 -41.62
CA LEU A 996 -12.77 45.08 -41.28
C LEU A 996 -13.06 46.31 -42.13
N ASP A 997 -14.29 46.38 -42.65
CA ASP A 997 -14.74 47.54 -43.40
C ASP A 997 -14.80 48.80 -42.50
N HIS A 998 -15.17 48.66 -41.21
CA HIS A 998 -15.31 49.75 -40.24
C HIS A 998 -14.69 49.38 -38.88
N THR A 999 -14.19 50.37 -38.13
CA THR A 999 -13.62 50.14 -36.78
C THR A 999 -14.69 49.67 -35.79
N ALA A 1000 -14.43 48.55 -35.10
CA ALA A 1000 -15.36 47.96 -34.16
C ALA A 1000 -15.46 48.77 -32.85
N ASN A 1001 -16.30 49.80 -32.83
CA ASN A 1001 -16.55 50.62 -31.65
C ASN A 1001 -17.84 50.18 -30.94
N ILE A 1002 -17.72 49.22 -30.03
CA ILE A 1002 -18.85 48.62 -29.31
C ILE A 1002 -19.36 49.62 -28.27
N ASN A 1003 -20.60 50.08 -28.45
CA ASN A 1003 -21.29 50.93 -27.48
C ASN A 1003 -22.25 50.11 -26.60
N GLU A 1004 -22.78 50.72 -25.54
CA GLU A 1004 -23.69 50.06 -24.59
C GLU A 1004 -24.96 49.51 -25.26
N LYS A 1005 -25.41 50.14 -26.35
CA LYS A 1005 -26.55 49.68 -27.15
C LYS A 1005 -26.23 48.40 -27.93
N MET A 1006 -25.05 48.32 -28.55
CA MET A 1006 -24.56 47.13 -29.25
C MET A 1006 -24.26 45.98 -28.29
N ALA A 1007 -23.77 46.29 -27.08
CA ALA A 1007 -23.61 45.28 -26.02
C ALA A 1007 -24.97 44.72 -25.55
N HIS A 1008 -25.99 45.58 -25.48
CA HIS A 1008 -27.36 45.15 -25.24
C HIS A 1008 -27.89 44.30 -26.41
N GLU A 1009 -27.70 44.71 -27.67
CA GLU A 1009 -28.10 43.94 -28.85
C GLU A 1009 -27.40 42.56 -28.94
N LEU A 1010 -26.13 42.46 -28.52
CA LEU A 1010 -25.40 41.19 -28.40
C LEU A 1010 -25.97 40.32 -27.27
N TYR A 1011 -26.30 40.92 -26.13
CA TYR A 1011 -26.97 40.22 -25.02
C TYR A 1011 -28.33 39.67 -25.48
N GLU A 1012 -29.11 40.48 -26.19
CA GLU A 1012 -30.37 40.08 -26.81
C GLU A 1012 -30.17 38.98 -27.86
N ALA A 1013 -29.09 39.00 -28.65
CA ALA A 1013 -28.77 37.95 -29.62
C ALA A 1013 -28.40 36.60 -28.96
N ILE A 1014 -27.67 36.64 -27.85
CA ILE A 1014 -27.21 35.44 -27.13
C ILE A 1014 -28.32 34.86 -26.23
N TYR A 1015 -29.19 35.70 -25.66
CA TYR A 1015 -30.15 35.31 -24.63
C TYR A 1015 -31.63 35.48 -25.02
N GLN A 1016 -32.01 36.42 -25.89
CA GLN A 1016 -33.43 36.74 -26.18
C GLN A 1016 -33.91 36.39 -27.60
N SER A 1017 -33.03 36.33 -28.60
CA SER A 1017 -33.40 36.09 -30.01
C SER A 1017 -33.88 34.65 -30.29
N SER A 1018 -33.71 33.75 -29.32
CA SER A 1018 -34.21 32.38 -29.30
C SER A 1018 -34.94 32.11 -27.97
N GLY A 1019 -35.81 33.05 -27.58
CA GLY A 1019 -36.49 33.11 -26.27
C GLY A 1019 -37.42 31.93 -25.90
N HIS A 1020 -37.52 30.90 -26.74
CA HIS A 1020 -38.18 29.63 -26.40
C HIS A 1020 -37.33 28.38 -26.70
N GLU A 1021 -36.25 28.49 -27.46
CA GLU A 1021 -35.50 27.33 -28.00
C GLU A 1021 -34.24 26.99 -27.20
N LEU A 1022 -33.80 27.80 -26.23
CA LEU A 1022 -32.62 27.47 -25.42
C LEU A 1022 -32.94 26.96 -24.02
N HIS A 1023 -34.20 26.91 -23.59
CA HIS A 1023 -34.57 26.44 -22.25
C HIS A 1023 -34.57 24.90 -22.21
N LEU A 1024 -33.97 24.30 -21.18
CA LEU A 1024 -33.82 22.84 -21.07
C LEU A 1024 -35.14 22.10 -20.82
N ASP A 1025 -36.23 22.81 -20.46
CA ASP A 1025 -37.51 22.22 -20.06
C ASP A 1025 -38.76 22.98 -20.56
N GLY A 1026 -38.63 23.93 -21.48
CA GLY A 1026 -39.77 24.72 -22.02
C GLY A 1026 -40.58 25.56 -21.02
N GLY A 1027 -40.26 25.52 -19.71
CA GLY A 1027 -41.06 26.08 -18.61
C GLY A 1027 -40.21 26.83 -17.57
N ASP A 1028 -39.50 27.88 -18.02
CA ASP A 1028 -38.64 28.76 -17.20
C ASP A 1028 -37.58 28.04 -16.33
N GLY A 1029 -37.23 26.77 -16.60
CA GLY A 1029 -36.23 26.02 -15.83
C GLY A 1029 -36.74 25.40 -14.52
N GLN A 1030 -38.04 25.48 -14.24
CA GLN A 1030 -38.62 25.05 -12.96
C GLN A 1030 -38.64 23.52 -12.79
N LEU A 1031 -38.85 22.77 -13.87
CA LEU A 1031 -38.89 21.31 -13.85
C LEU A 1031 -37.49 20.74 -13.67
N LEU A 1032 -36.52 21.27 -14.42
CA LEU A 1032 -35.10 20.94 -14.26
C LEU A 1032 -34.62 21.20 -12.83
N LEU A 1033 -34.95 22.37 -12.26
CA LEU A 1033 -34.58 22.74 -10.90
C LEU A 1033 -35.19 21.80 -9.86
N ALA A 1034 -36.47 21.45 -10.01
CA ALA A 1034 -37.16 20.53 -9.11
C ALA A 1034 -36.54 19.13 -9.13
N ILE A 1035 -36.24 18.61 -10.32
CA ILE A 1035 -35.63 17.29 -10.51
C ILE A 1035 -34.21 17.25 -9.94
N LEU A 1036 -33.37 18.25 -10.23
CA LEU A 1036 -32.00 18.32 -9.70
C LEU A 1036 -32.02 18.41 -8.17
N MET A 1037 -32.90 19.22 -7.58
CA MET A 1037 -33.06 19.31 -6.12
C MET A 1037 -33.53 17.98 -5.51
N GLN A 1038 -34.31 17.17 -6.24
CA GLN A 1038 -34.70 15.85 -5.79
C GLN A 1038 -33.53 14.84 -5.86
N MET A 1039 -32.71 14.89 -6.91
CA MET A 1039 -31.55 14.00 -7.06
C MET A 1039 -30.47 14.27 -6.00
N THR A 1040 -30.31 15.53 -5.57
CA THR A 1040 -29.34 15.91 -4.53
C THR A 1040 -29.74 15.40 -3.13
N MET A 1041 -31.02 15.08 -2.93
CA MET A 1041 -31.55 14.48 -1.70
C MET A 1041 -31.46 12.95 -1.69
N SER A 1042 -30.75 12.34 -2.65
CA SER A 1042 -30.56 10.89 -2.71
C SER A 1042 -29.44 10.41 -1.78
N ASP A 1043 -29.58 9.19 -1.24
CA ASP A 1043 -28.54 8.54 -0.42
C ASP A 1043 -27.36 7.99 -1.23
N TYR A 1044 -27.27 8.32 -2.53
CA TYR A 1044 -26.22 7.83 -3.44
C TYR A 1044 -25.22 8.95 -3.78
N PRO A 1045 -24.02 8.94 -3.17
CA PRO A 1045 -23.08 10.07 -3.27
C PRO A 1045 -22.69 10.51 -4.69
N PRO A 1046 -22.47 9.60 -5.68
CA PRO A 1046 -22.13 10.00 -7.04
C PRO A 1046 -23.25 10.79 -7.73
N LEU A 1047 -24.52 10.39 -7.56
CA LEU A 1047 -25.66 11.11 -8.11
C LEU A 1047 -25.77 12.49 -7.47
N THR A 1048 -25.69 12.57 -6.14
CA THR A 1048 -25.74 13.83 -5.41
C THR A 1048 -24.64 14.79 -5.87
N SER A 1049 -23.41 14.31 -6.07
CA SER A 1049 -22.29 15.14 -6.53
C SER A 1049 -22.49 15.70 -7.93
N ILE A 1050 -22.90 14.88 -8.90
CA ILE A 1050 -23.11 15.32 -10.29
C ILE A 1050 -24.33 16.25 -10.36
N SER A 1051 -25.43 15.91 -9.69
CA SER A 1051 -26.62 16.76 -9.66
C SER A 1051 -26.35 18.12 -9.00
N LEU A 1052 -25.55 18.19 -7.94
CA LEU A 1052 -25.11 19.47 -7.36
C LEU A 1052 -24.26 20.27 -8.35
N LYS A 1053 -23.32 19.61 -9.05
CA LYS A 1053 -22.51 20.27 -10.07
C LYS A 1053 -23.37 20.86 -11.19
N VAL A 1054 -24.31 20.07 -11.72
CA VAL A 1054 -25.24 20.53 -12.76
C VAL A 1054 -26.11 21.68 -12.27
N LEU A 1055 -26.59 21.59 -11.02
CA LEU A 1055 -27.38 22.65 -10.38
C LEU A 1055 -26.60 23.96 -10.23
N PHE A 1056 -25.33 23.92 -9.77
CA PHE A 1056 -24.51 25.12 -9.66
C PHE A 1056 -24.26 25.75 -11.03
N ARG A 1057 -23.87 24.94 -12.02
CA ARG A 1057 -23.63 25.38 -13.40
C ARG A 1057 -24.86 26.02 -14.03
N HIS A 1058 -26.06 25.55 -13.68
CA HIS A 1058 -27.30 26.17 -14.12
C HIS A 1058 -27.44 27.63 -13.66
N PHE A 1059 -26.95 27.99 -12.47
CA PHE A 1059 -26.97 29.37 -11.96
C PHE A 1059 -25.74 30.20 -12.35
N THR A 1060 -24.62 29.57 -12.70
CA THR A 1060 -23.37 30.26 -13.07
C THR A 1060 -23.17 30.40 -14.59
N GLN A 1061 -24.17 30.08 -15.41
CA GLN A 1061 -24.04 30.08 -16.89
C GLN A 1061 -23.49 31.39 -17.48
N TYR A 1062 -23.97 32.54 -16.98
CA TYR A 1062 -23.52 33.85 -17.46
C TYR A 1062 -22.05 34.11 -17.10
N GLN A 1063 -21.66 33.75 -15.87
CA GLN A 1063 -20.28 33.92 -15.41
C GLN A 1063 -19.34 32.99 -16.18
N GLU A 1064 -19.71 31.72 -16.38
CA GLU A 1064 -18.96 30.75 -17.17
C GLU A 1064 -18.76 31.23 -18.62
N LEU A 1065 -19.82 31.74 -19.27
CA LEU A 1065 -19.72 32.30 -20.61
C LEU A 1065 -18.78 33.51 -20.64
N LEU A 1066 -18.87 34.40 -19.65
CA LEU A 1066 -18.07 35.62 -19.59
C LEU A 1066 -16.59 35.33 -19.31
N GLU A 1067 -16.28 34.31 -18.51
CA GLU A 1067 -14.91 33.83 -18.28
C GLU A 1067 -14.28 33.24 -19.55
N ASP A 1068 -15.06 32.57 -20.39
CA ASP A 1068 -14.58 32.06 -21.68
C ASP A 1068 -14.45 33.16 -22.73
N LEU A 1069 -15.45 34.05 -22.84
CA LEU A 1069 -15.38 35.17 -23.78
C LEU A 1069 -14.22 36.12 -23.46
N LYS A 1070 -13.79 36.23 -22.20
CA LYS A 1070 -12.56 36.92 -21.81
C LYS A 1070 -11.28 36.28 -22.36
N GLN A 1071 -11.33 34.98 -22.65
CA GLN A 1071 -10.22 34.21 -23.23
C GLN A 1071 -10.30 34.17 -24.77
N VAL A 1072 -11.45 34.51 -25.36
CA VAL A 1072 -11.61 34.59 -26.80
C VAL A 1072 -10.94 35.85 -27.34
N GLN A 1073 -9.99 35.66 -28.26
CA GLN A 1073 -9.36 36.74 -29.03
C GLN A 1073 -9.83 36.64 -30.49
N LEU A 1074 -10.41 37.72 -31.01
CA LEU A 1074 -10.80 37.83 -32.41
C LEU A 1074 -9.62 38.35 -33.22
N LEU A 1075 -9.21 37.60 -34.25
CA LEU A 1075 -8.20 38.00 -35.22
C LEU A 1075 -8.91 38.59 -36.43
N VAL A 1076 -8.46 39.76 -36.85
CA VAL A 1076 -9.26 40.70 -37.67
C VAL A 1076 -8.54 41.09 -38.97
N SER A 1077 -7.38 40.50 -39.23
CA SER A 1077 -6.61 40.62 -40.45
C SER A 1077 -6.17 39.24 -40.90
N SER A 1078 -6.17 38.99 -42.22
CA SER A 1078 -5.62 37.76 -42.79
C SER A 1078 -4.14 37.59 -42.43
N ASP A 1079 -3.39 38.69 -42.35
CA ASP A 1079 -2.00 38.70 -41.88
C ASP A 1079 -1.91 38.32 -40.40
N ASP A 1080 -2.83 38.79 -39.54
CA ASP A 1080 -2.85 38.42 -38.11
C ASP A 1080 -3.23 36.95 -37.91
N VAL A 1081 -4.11 36.41 -38.75
CA VAL A 1081 -4.47 34.99 -38.74
C VAL A 1081 -3.29 34.13 -39.17
N GLU A 1082 -2.57 34.51 -40.23
CA GLU A 1082 -1.41 33.76 -40.69
C GLU A 1082 -0.23 33.91 -39.71
N ASN A 1083 -0.03 35.10 -39.13
CA ASN A 1083 0.93 35.34 -38.06
C ASN A 1083 0.59 34.54 -36.81
N TYR A 1084 -0.68 34.45 -36.39
CA TYR A 1084 -1.08 33.64 -35.25
C TYR A 1084 -0.92 32.14 -35.54
N ARG A 1085 -1.27 31.67 -36.75
CA ARG A 1085 -1.02 30.28 -37.17
C ARG A 1085 0.47 29.96 -37.23
N GLN A 1086 1.29 30.92 -37.64
CA GLN A 1086 2.73 30.79 -37.60
C GLN A 1086 3.23 30.77 -36.16
N VAL A 1087 2.81 31.71 -35.30
CA VAL A 1087 3.14 31.75 -33.87
C VAL A 1087 2.67 30.49 -33.14
N ASP A 1088 1.50 29.94 -33.42
CA ASP A 1088 0.99 28.72 -32.79
C ASP A 1088 1.79 27.49 -33.25
N ARG A 1089 2.11 27.39 -34.55
CA ARG A 1089 3.05 26.36 -35.07
C ARG A 1089 4.43 26.50 -34.44
N ASP A 1090 4.96 27.72 -34.37
CA ASP A 1090 6.29 28.00 -33.84
C ASP A 1090 6.33 27.83 -32.33
N LEU A 1091 5.26 28.17 -31.59
CA LEU A 1091 5.11 27.92 -30.15
C LEU A 1091 4.94 26.43 -29.88
N PHE A 1092 4.24 25.68 -30.73
CA PHE A 1092 4.17 24.22 -30.66
C PHE A 1092 5.54 23.58 -30.92
N ILE A 1093 6.29 24.07 -31.91
CA ILE A 1093 7.67 23.64 -32.19
C ILE A 1093 8.58 24.04 -31.04
N LEU A 1094 8.48 25.26 -30.51
CA LEU A 1094 9.26 25.76 -29.39
C LEU A 1094 8.93 25.01 -28.11
N LYS A 1095 7.66 24.64 -27.88
CA LYS A 1095 7.19 23.79 -26.78
C LYS A 1095 7.70 22.37 -26.93
N ASN A 1096 7.66 21.78 -28.12
CA ASN A 1096 8.29 20.50 -28.40
C ASN A 1096 9.81 20.56 -28.20
N LEU A 1097 10.46 21.67 -28.58
CA LEU A 1097 11.88 21.91 -28.40
C LEU A 1097 12.22 22.23 -26.95
N THR A 1098 11.34 22.84 -26.16
CA THR A 1098 11.51 23.07 -24.72
C THR A 1098 11.19 21.84 -23.90
N GLU A 1099 10.20 21.03 -24.26
CA GLU A 1099 9.99 19.69 -23.69
C GLU A 1099 11.16 18.77 -24.07
N LYS A 1100 11.72 18.92 -25.28
CA LYS A 1100 13.00 18.32 -25.68
C LYS A 1100 14.23 18.98 -25.05
N SER A 1101 14.16 20.22 -24.53
CA SER A 1101 15.27 20.93 -23.87
C SER A 1101 15.23 20.84 -22.34
N GLU A 1102 14.08 20.56 -21.74
CA GLU A 1102 13.90 20.09 -20.36
C GLU A 1102 14.59 18.73 -20.14
N LEU A 1103 14.86 18.00 -21.24
CA LEU A 1103 15.73 16.82 -21.27
C LEU A 1103 17.23 17.15 -21.13
N TRP A 1104 17.66 18.41 -21.22
CA TRP A 1104 19.09 18.79 -21.29
C TRP A 1104 19.71 19.17 -19.93
N VAL A 1105 18.94 19.07 -18.84
CA VAL A 1105 19.54 18.96 -17.51
C VAL A 1105 20.18 17.57 -17.29
N HIS A 1106 19.89 16.59 -18.17
CA HIS A 1106 20.35 15.20 -18.02
C HIS A 1106 21.11 14.61 -19.22
N GLY A 1107 21.63 15.43 -20.13
CA GLY A 1107 22.31 14.94 -21.31
C GLY A 1107 23.52 15.77 -21.74
N ASP A 1108 24.57 15.87 -20.92
CA ASP A 1108 25.95 15.68 -21.42
C ASP A 1108 27.03 15.81 -20.32
N ARG A 1109 27.46 14.66 -19.79
CA ARG A 1109 28.86 14.40 -19.42
C ARG A 1109 29.17 12.91 -19.65
N HIS A 1110 29.55 12.56 -20.87
CA HIS A 1110 30.81 11.89 -21.21
C HIS A 1110 30.70 11.17 -22.56
N HIS A 1111 30.90 11.90 -23.65
CA HIS A 1111 31.73 11.39 -24.74
C HIS A 1111 32.81 12.41 -25.07
N SER A 1112 33.99 12.22 -24.48
CA SER A 1112 35.25 12.66 -25.04
C SER A 1112 36.33 11.71 -24.50
N VAL A 1113 36.77 10.80 -25.36
CA VAL A 1113 38.17 10.71 -25.81
C VAL A 1113 38.13 9.94 -27.14
N ASP A 1114 38.22 10.64 -28.27
CA ASP A 1114 39.34 10.40 -29.18
C ASP A 1114 39.59 11.64 -30.04
N GLY A 1115 40.87 12.01 -30.13
CA GLY A 1115 41.29 13.33 -30.59
C GLY A 1115 41.14 13.55 -32.09
N LYS A 1116 40.70 14.77 -32.44
CA LYS A 1116 41.24 15.62 -33.50
C LYS A 1116 40.65 17.02 -33.35
N GLU A 1117 41.51 17.99 -33.07
CA GLU A 1117 41.18 19.41 -33.00
C GLU A 1117 40.65 19.88 -34.38
N ASN A 1118 39.48 20.53 -34.39
CA ASN A 1118 38.89 21.17 -35.57
C ASN A 1118 38.99 22.69 -35.43
N GLU A 1119 39.55 23.36 -36.43
CA GLU A 1119 39.92 24.79 -36.46
C GLU A 1119 38.73 25.79 -36.36
N ASN A 1120 37.48 25.33 -36.27
CA ASN A 1120 36.28 26.17 -36.24
C ASN A 1120 35.93 26.78 -34.86
N GLU A 1121 36.60 26.40 -33.78
CA GLU A 1121 36.34 26.97 -32.44
C GLU A 1121 36.98 28.35 -32.20
N LYS A 1122 37.92 28.78 -33.05
CA LYS A 1122 38.63 30.07 -32.88
C LYS A 1122 37.86 31.27 -33.41
N THR A 1123 37.00 31.10 -34.43
CA THR A 1123 36.21 32.19 -35.00
C THR A 1123 35.03 32.58 -34.11
N THR A 1124 34.32 31.59 -33.56
CA THR A 1124 33.14 31.86 -32.72
C THR A 1124 33.47 32.57 -31.40
N LYS A 1125 34.66 32.36 -30.82
CA LYS A 1125 35.08 33.01 -29.57
C LYS A 1125 35.41 34.50 -29.73
N MET A 1126 35.88 34.91 -30.92
CA MET A 1126 36.19 36.31 -31.20
C MET A 1126 34.92 37.16 -31.40
N ASP A 1127 33.86 36.60 -32.01
CA ASP A 1127 32.60 37.30 -32.24
C ASP A 1127 31.81 37.58 -30.93
N PHE A 1128 31.97 36.75 -29.90
CA PHE A 1128 31.32 36.96 -28.59
C PHE A 1128 31.98 38.05 -27.74
N GLU A 1129 33.29 38.28 -27.91
CA GLU A 1129 34.02 39.33 -27.19
C GLU A 1129 33.78 40.73 -27.81
N GLU A 1130 33.51 40.81 -29.13
CA GLU A 1130 33.25 42.07 -29.84
C GLU A 1130 31.87 42.69 -29.51
N HIS A 1131 30.93 41.92 -28.96
CA HIS A 1131 29.56 42.36 -28.64
C HIS A 1131 29.23 42.48 -27.13
N ALA A 1132 30.24 42.48 -26.26
CA ALA A 1132 30.13 42.79 -24.83
C ALA A 1132 29.09 41.98 -24.04
N LEU A 1133 28.95 40.67 -24.33
CA LEU A 1133 28.12 39.76 -23.55
C LEU A 1133 28.96 38.99 -22.52
N VAL A 1134 28.98 39.48 -21.28
CA VAL A 1134 29.59 38.75 -20.15
C VAL A 1134 28.55 37.78 -19.58
N THR A 1135 28.71 36.48 -19.85
CA THR A 1135 27.91 35.41 -19.26
C THR A 1135 28.55 34.90 -17.96
N PRO A 1136 27.81 34.80 -16.84
CA PRO A 1136 28.27 34.05 -15.68
C PRO A 1136 28.09 32.54 -15.96
N LYS A 1137 29.11 31.91 -16.54
CA LYS A 1137 29.55 30.50 -16.41
C LYS A 1137 28.54 29.32 -16.31
N ALA A 1138 27.26 29.49 -16.61
CA ALA A 1138 26.28 28.40 -16.47
C ALA A 1138 25.99 27.60 -17.75
N PHE A 1139 26.32 28.12 -18.95
CA PHE A 1139 25.89 27.49 -20.21
C PHE A 1139 26.97 27.63 -21.30
N ALA A 1140 28.09 26.92 -21.15
CA ALA A 1140 29.22 26.98 -22.09
C ALA A 1140 29.19 25.87 -23.17
N THR A 1141 28.04 25.22 -23.39
CA THR A 1141 27.91 24.10 -24.33
C THR A 1141 26.55 24.22 -25.02
N ASP A 1142 26.48 24.98 -26.11
CA ASP A 1142 25.19 25.46 -26.63
C ASP A 1142 25.05 25.22 -28.15
N GLU A 1143 24.77 23.96 -28.53
CA GLU A 1143 24.18 23.64 -29.86
C GLU A 1143 22.72 24.12 -29.94
N SER A 1144 22.02 24.17 -28.81
CA SER A 1144 20.61 24.54 -28.68
C SER A 1144 20.38 26.03 -28.91
N LEU A 1145 21.21 26.89 -28.30
CA LEU A 1145 21.15 28.34 -28.53
C LEU A 1145 21.58 28.69 -29.94
N LYS A 1146 22.54 27.94 -30.52
CA LYS A 1146 22.91 28.08 -31.93
C LYS A 1146 21.74 27.72 -32.85
N ALA A 1147 21.02 26.63 -32.61
CA ALA A 1147 19.82 26.28 -33.37
C ALA A 1147 18.70 27.33 -33.25
N VAL A 1148 18.50 27.93 -32.08
CA VAL A 1148 17.52 29.01 -31.88
C VAL A 1148 17.95 30.29 -32.62
N VAL A 1149 19.24 30.64 -32.61
CA VAL A 1149 19.78 31.77 -33.37
C VAL A 1149 19.70 31.51 -34.87
N ASP A 1150 19.98 30.29 -35.33
CA ASP A 1150 19.86 29.88 -36.73
C ASP A 1150 18.40 29.96 -37.21
N ILE A 1151 17.42 29.57 -36.40
CA ILE A 1151 15.98 29.73 -36.71
C ILE A 1151 15.57 31.21 -36.75
N ILE A 1152 16.08 32.03 -35.83
CA ILE A 1152 15.86 33.49 -35.85
C ILE A 1152 16.47 34.11 -37.12
N ASP A 1153 17.63 33.61 -37.55
CA ASP A 1153 18.34 34.10 -38.74
C ASP A 1153 17.66 33.65 -40.04
N GLU A 1154 17.05 32.46 -40.04
CA GLU A 1154 16.31 31.90 -41.19
C GLU A 1154 14.92 32.53 -41.34
N HIS A 1155 14.19 32.76 -40.24
CA HIS A 1155 12.78 33.15 -40.28
C HIS A 1155 12.51 34.62 -39.90
N TYR A 1156 13.43 35.29 -39.18
CA TYR A 1156 13.28 36.69 -38.73
C TYR A 1156 14.52 37.57 -39.00
N PRO A 1157 15.07 37.58 -40.23
CA PRO A 1157 16.36 38.22 -40.54
C PRO A 1157 16.34 39.75 -40.34
N THR A 1158 15.21 40.41 -40.59
CA THR A 1158 15.04 41.87 -40.46
C THR A 1158 14.90 42.34 -39.02
N SER A 1159 14.41 41.49 -38.11
CA SER A 1159 14.17 41.82 -36.69
C SER A 1159 15.13 41.11 -35.74
N ARG A 1160 16.13 40.39 -36.28
CA ARG A 1160 17.17 39.63 -35.57
C ARG A 1160 17.71 40.34 -34.34
N LYS A 1161 18.12 41.60 -34.49
CA LYS A 1161 18.77 42.38 -33.43
C LYS A 1161 17.84 42.64 -32.25
N GLU A 1162 16.54 42.74 -32.51
CA GLU A 1162 15.48 43.00 -31.54
C GLU A 1162 15.02 41.71 -30.85
N CYS A 1163 14.89 40.62 -31.62
CA CYS A 1163 14.64 39.27 -31.11
C CYS A 1163 15.75 38.79 -30.18
N LEU A 1164 17.03 39.00 -30.54
CA LEU A 1164 18.17 38.68 -29.67
C LEU A 1164 18.19 39.56 -28.41
N ARG A 1165 17.78 40.83 -28.51
CA ARG A 1165 17.66 41.73 -27.36
C ARG A 1165 16.54 41.30 -26.40
N LEU A 1166 15.41 40.87 -26.94
CA LEU A 1166 14.28 40.33 -26.19
C LEU A 1166 14.62 38.99 -25.54
N LEU A 1167 15.30 38.10 -26.26
CA LEU A 1167 15.79 36.83 -25.72
C LEU A 1167 16.69 37.08 -24.51
N ASN A 1168 17.62 38.04 -24.63
CA ASN A 1168 18.49 38.44 -23.53
C ASN A 1168 17.73 39.11 -22.39
N GLN A 1169 16.72 39.93 -22.68
CA GLN A 1169 15.81 40.50 -21.68
C GLN A 1169 14.99 39.41 -20.97
N VAL A 1170 14.51 38.38 -21.67
CA VAL A 1170 13.80 37.24 -21.08
C VAL A 1170 14.73 36.46 -20.17
N PHE A 1171 15.98 36.22 -20.56
CA PHE A 1171 16.97 35.58 -19.68
C PHE A 1171 17.32 36.43 -18.46
N ILE A 1172 17.41 37.75 -18.62
CA ILE A 1172 17.59 38.70 -17.51
C ILE A 1172 16.33 38.75 -16.62
N TYR A 1173 15.12 38.76 -17.19
CA TYR A 1173 13.85 38.73 -16.46
C TYR A 1173 13.64 37.41 -15.74
N TYR A 1174 14.09 36.27 -16.29
CA TYR A 1174 14.04 34.98 -15.62
C TYR A 1174 14.99 34.96 -14.42
N SER A 1175 16.18 35.55 -14.57
CA SER A 1175 17.14 35.75 -13.48
C SER A 1175 16.60 36.71 -12.42
N ILE A 1176 15.98 37.82 -12.83
CA ILE A 1176 15.34 38.80 -11.94
C ILE A 1176 14.09 38.19 -11.29
N PHE A 1177 13.30 37.38 -11.97
CA PHE A 1177 12.11 36.70 -11.44
C PHE A 1177 12.50 35.66 -10.40
N ILE A 1178 13.59 34.91 -10.61
CA ILE A 1178 14.14 34.02 -9.58
C ILE A 1178 14.59 34.84 -8.37
N ILE A 1179 15.25 35.99 -8.56
CA ILE A 1179 15.65 36.91 -7.48
C ILE A 1179 14.41 37.50 -6.79
N PHE A 1180 13.36 37.88 -7.54
CA PHE A 1180 12.13 38.48 -7.03
C PHE A 1180 11.27 37.47 -6.28
N VAL A 1181 11.23 36.21 -6.74
CA VAL A 1181 10.60 35.09 -6.03
C VAL A 1181 11.36 34.80 -4.74
N PHE A 1182 12.69 34.87 -4.73
CA PHE A 1182 13.49 34.76 -3.51
C PHE A 1182 13.25 35.93 -2.55
N ILE A 1183 13.17 37.17 -3.03
CA ILE A 1183 12.87 38.36 -2.23
C ILE A 1183 11.43 38.32 -1.72
N PHE A 1184 10.46 37.88 -2.53
CA PHE A 1184 9.06 37.73 -2.15
C PHE A 1184 8.87 36.63 -1.10
N LEU A 1185 9.55 35.49 -1.24
CA LEU A 1185 9.61 34.45 -0.21
C LEU A 1185 10.26 34.99 1.08
N PHE A 1186 11.30 35.81 0.97
CA PHE A 1186 11.95 36.44 2.13
C PHE A 1186 11.03 37.46 2.83
N ILE A 1187 10.30 38.27 2.07
CA ILE A 1187 9.31 39.24 2.59
C ILE A 1187 8.10 38.52 3.20
N CYS A 1188 7.61 37.44 2.58
CA CYS A 1188 6.53 36.62 3.13
C CYS A 1188 6.95 35.93 4.44
N ILE A 1189 8.18 35.44 4.53
CA ILE A 1189 8.74 34.89 5.78
C ILE A 1189 8.89 36.00 6.83
N TYR A 1190 9.33 37.19 6.45
CA TYR A 1190 9.47 38.34 7.35
C TYR A 1190 8.11 38.84 7.87
N PHE A 1191 7.08 38.92 7.02
CA PHE A 1191 5.70 39.25 7.41
C PHE A 1191 5.06 38.16 8.25
N TYR A 1192 5.32 36.88 7.96
CA TYR A 1192 4.85 35.76 8.79
C TYR A 1192 5.44 35.83 10.20
N VAL A 1193 6.73 36.17 10.32
CA VAL A 1193 7.41 36.38 11.62
C VAL A 1193 6.84 37.60 12.35
N ILE A 1194 6.60 38.73 11.66
CA ILE A 1194 5.98 39.93 12.27
C ILE A 1194 4.53 39.66 12.73
N ILE A 1195 3.72 38.96 11.92
CA ILE A 1195 2.35 38.60 12.28
C ILE A 1195 2.35 37.62 13.45
N SER A 1196 3.27 36.64 13.49
CA SER A 1196 3.44 35.76 14.64
C SER A 1196 3.89 36.49 15.91
N ILE A 1197 4.74 37.52 15.81
CA ILE A 1197 5.17 38.36 16.94
C ILE A 1197 4.05 39.31 17.41
N SER A 1198 3.24 39.85 16.48
CA SER A 1198 2.07 40.67 16.83
C SER A 1198 0.93 39.83 17.43
N TYR A 1199 0.71 38.58 16.97
CA TYR A 1199 -0.30 37.69 17.56
C TYR A 1199 0.06 37.18 18.95
N SER A 1200 1.36 37.08 19.27
CA SER A 1200 1.84 36.69 20.60
C SER A 1200 1.86 37.86 21.60
N ASN A 1201 1.99 39.11 21.14
CA ASN A 1201 1.95 40.30 22.00
C ASN A 1201 0.53 40.81 22.34
N LEU A 1202 -0.52 40.33 21.69
CA LEU A 1202 -1.91 40.75 21.94
C LEU A 1202 -2.68 39.88 22.96
N ARG A 1203 -1.99 38.94 23.64
CA ARG A 1203 -2.61 38.03 24.62
C ARG A 1203 -2.03 38.16 26.04
N SER A 1204 -1.89 39.39 26.53
CA SER A 1204 -1.79 39.78 27.95
C SER A 1204 -1.68 41.31 28.01
N PRO A 1205 -2.64 42.12 28.50
CA PRO A 1205 -3.57 41.90 29.62
C PRO A 1205 -4.98 42.56 29.42
N ILE A 1206 -6.01 41.83 28.97
CA ILE A 1206 -7.40 42.37 28.92
C ILE A 1206 -8.41 41.46 29.67
N TYR A 1207 -7.93 40.55 30.53
CA TYR A 1207 -8.80 39.71 31.36
C TYR A 1207 -8.73 40.05 32.86
N ASN A 1208 -8.58 41.35 33.17
CA ASN A 1208 -8.73 41.89 34.52
C ASN A 1208 -9.34 43.30 34.47
N LYS A 1209 -10.65 43.41 34.16
CA LYS A 1209 -11.54 44.48 34.64
C LYS A 1209 -12.96 44.35 34.05
N VAL A 1210 -13.75 43.47 34.67
CA VAL A 1210 -15.16 43.79 34.93
C VAL A 1210 -15.16 44.72 36.16
N LYS A 1211 -15.21 46.04 35.93
CA LYS A 1211 -15.66 47.06 36.90
C LYS A 1211 -15.59 48.47 36.31
N ARG A 1212 -16.59 48.84 35.51
CA ARG A 1212 -17.43 50.05 35.61
C ARG A 1212 -18.27 50.19 34.35
#